data_AF-A0A2H3CP13-F1
#
_entry.id   AF-A0A2H3CP13-F1
#
_cell.length_a   1.000
_cell.length_b   1.000
_cell.length_c   1.000
_cell.angle_alpha   90.00
_cell.angle_beta   90.00
_cell.angle_gamma   90.00
#
_symmetry.space_group_name_H-M   'P 1'
#
loop_
_entity.id
_entity.type
_entity.pdbx_description
1 polymer ?
#
loop_
_entity_poly.entity_id
_entity_poly.type
_entity_poly.pdbx_seq_one_letter_code
_entity_poly.pdbx_strand_id
1 'polypeptide(L)'
;MPSRSSSEASFILVGGESIFHKKSSSGSSSSSSEKDTELTEHPSCSPSYKPGSSPSYAHDWSRRATGGNLRIHGRHFVDKYGRVCGLRGVNLSGSSKSPVNHDNDVFPAEHETVTFVGRPFPLEEAHEHFSRLRRWGFTFIRFLVMWEAVEHAGLGIYDTEYLDYIRSLLSMLPQYGMIAFVALHQDVWSRYSGGSGAPAWTLETVGFDLHKLEDTGSAWLKGVKGGGHVEEEQGLWSCGYTKLAAATMATCFWAGDAFAPKLKLKNRHGKDVSVQEFLQGAFLDMFENIVRAVGDLEAVIGFEMMNEPHRGYVELQSLHVFDYNTDLHLAHMPTAFESFQLGAGHPTEVAVYTRSFPMPTRKTSSAVLNTEGEKVWRPDGPSQGQCIWEMHGVWGWDVNKKEAVILRQNYFVKHPMTGEKIDWYNDFFYPFIRKWEQRVRGIVSPEKILFIEVIPNEYCPESFTPERQLSNMVYAPHWYDLNALFTKAFGDFTVNVQGLSRGMFPLKAFYWGHAGARDNYSLQIKNIVEHGYKSLGERPVIIGECGIPMDLNKKEAFTSDNWMWQTRIMDAMITGLERSLVGYTLWCYNPSNDDEMGDNWNGESFSWFSRKRALPPFLLYYEQTAVSLDQGGRILPAVVRPYPAKTAGIPLRFEYEMNTGSFAFEWANADSSAPVTKEEEKGKANRGVSSPPISGHPVVGNWETEIFIPSMIADGRKVVVDGLEPGDSYLHDEQRQTLFIVTGNRSAGKKHKVEVSLNPPLRESFEINDLWSDFSVLILTFSMVFFAIFWYWILKPPA
;
A
#
# COMPACT_ATOMS: atom_id res chain seq x y z
N MET A 1 29.35 -36.19 31.15
CA MET A 1 29.63 -35.84 32.57
C MET A 1 30.45 -34.57 32.60
N PRO A 2 30.27 -33.64 33.58
CA PRO A 2 29.35 -33.65 34.74
C PRO A 2 28.14 -32.70 34.52
N SER A 3 26.89 -32.93 34.97
CA SER A 3 26.33 -33.05 36.36
C SER A 3 26.54 -31.74 37.15
N ARG A 4 25.56 -31.02 37.76
CA ARG A 4 24.17 -31.22 38.26
C ARG A 4 23.54 -29.81 38.42
N SER A 5 22.26 -29.58 38.03
CA SER A 5 21.04 -29.39 38.89
C SER A 5 21.05 -28.11 39.78
N SER A 6 19.96 -27.41 40.13
CA SER A 6 18.50 -27.46 39.84
C SER A 6 17.80 -26.33 40.65
N SER A 7 16.72 -25.74 40.13
CA SER A 7 15.45 -25.31 40.80
C SER A 7 14.85 -24.13 40.02
N GLU A 8 13.79 -24.33 39.25
CA GLU A 8 12.36 -24.36 39.61
C GLU A 8 11.82 -23.05 40.23
N ALA A 9 11.01 -22.35 39.43
CA ALA A 9 9.80 -21.67 39.90
C ALA A 9 8.74 -21.76 38.80
N SER A 10 7.80 -22.65 39.03
CA SER A 10 6.58 -22.95 38.27
C SER A 10 5.52 -21.83 38.38
N PHE A 11 4.74 -21.62 37.31
CA PHE A 11 3.36 -21.13 37.43
C PHE A 11 2.42 -21.98 36.57
N ILE A 12 1.36 -22.45 37.22
CA ILE A 12 0.40 -23.47 36.78
C ILE A 12 -0.74 -22.82 35.98
N LEU A 13 -1.07 -23.46 34.86
CA LEU A 13 -2.34 -23.38 34.14
C LEU A 13 -3.45 -24.07 34.94
N VAL A 14 -4.60 -23.41 35.12
CA VAL A 14 -5.88 -24.02 35.51
C VAL A 14 -6.93 -23.39 34.61
N GLY A 15 -7.78 -24.08 33.86
CA GLY A 15 -8.08 -25.50 33.73
C GLY A 15 -9.45 -25.58 33.05
N GLY A 16 -9.58 -26.37 31.99
CA GLY A 16 -10.86 -26.72 31.38
C GLY A 16 -11.44 -27.98 32.02
N GLU A 17 -12.76 -28.13 32.01
CA GLU A 17 -13.44 -29.41 32.23
C GLU A 17 -14.61 -29.62 31.25
N SER A 18 -14.89 -30.89 31.01
CA SER A 18 -15.51 -31.49 29.85
C SER A 18 -16.98 -31.90 30.03
N ILE A 19 -17.73 -31.82 28.91
CA ILE A 19 -18.73 -32.77 28.37
C ILE A 19 -19.85 -33.29 29.29
N PHE A 20 -21.10 -32.97 28.94
CA PHE A 20 -22.22 -33.93 29.03
C PHE A 20 -23.21 -33.78 27.86
N HIS A 21 -23.52 -34.92 27.23
CA HIS A 21 -24.61 -35.13 26.27
C HIS A 21 -25.98 -34.74 26.84
N LYS A 22 -26.81 -34.04 26.04
CA LYS A 22 -28.27 -34.20 26.13
C LYS A 22 -28.98 -33.96 24.79
N LYS A 23 -30.06 -34.73 24.63
CA LYS A 23 -30.84 -35.05 23.44
C LYS A 23 -31.51 -33.86 22.75
N SER A 24 -31.71 -34.05 21.46
CA SER A 24 -32.62 -33.34 20.56
C SER A 24 -34.03 -33.15 21.12
N SER A 25 -34.54 -31.93 21.06
CA SER A 25 -35.97 -31.65 21.02
C SER A 25 -36.23 -30.52 20.02
N SER A 26 -36.99 -30.86 18.99
CA SER A 26 -37.60 -29.97 18.01
C SER A 26 -38.47 -28.89 18.68
N GLY A 27 -38.23 -27.62 18.36
CA GLY A 27 -39.04 -26.49 18.79
C GLY A 27 -38.93 -25.32 17.81
N SER A 28 -40.05 -25.05 17.13
CA SER A 28 -40.37 -23.99 16.18
C SER A 28 -39.45 -22.76 16.08
N SER A 29 -39.01 -22.50 14.85
CA SER A 29 -38.51 -21.22 14.37
C SER A 29 -39.58 -20.13 14.43
N SER A 30 -39.39 -19.14 15.30
CA SER A 30 -40.01 -17.82 15.15
C SER A 30 -38.92 -16.81 14.81
N SER A 31 -38.88 -16.42 13.54
CA SER A 31 -38.11 -15.28 13.06
C SER A 31 -38.65 -13.99 13.69
N SER A 32 -37.89 -13.39 14.60
CA SER A 32 -38.04 -11.99 14.96
C SER A 32 -36.74 -11.28 14.65
N SER A 33 -36.79 -10.43 13.62
CA SER A 33 -35.82 -9.38 13.32
C SER A 33 -35.69 -8.45 14.54
N GLU A 34 -34.67 -8.65 15.35
CA GLU A 34 -34.30 -7.68 16.38
C GLU A 34 -33.46 -6.55 15.75
N LYS A 35 -33.85 -5.33 16.07
CA LYS A 35 -33.27 -4.07 15.61
C LYS A 35 -31.95 -3.82 16.33
N ASP A 36 -30.84 -3.73 15.60
CA ASP A 36 -29.57 -3.16 16.08
C ASP A 36 -29.67 -1.63 16.23
N THR A 37 -30.33 -1.16 17.29
CA THR A 37 -30.43 0.27 17.63
C THR A 37 -30.34 0.55 19.13
N GLU A 38 -29.47 -0.12 19.88
CA GLU A 38 -29.00 0.41 21.17
C GLU A 38 -27.57 0.94 21.01
N LEU A 39 -27.47 2.26 20.86
CA LEU A 39 -26.21 3.00 20.89
C LEU A 39 -25.61 2.91 22.29
N THR A 40 -24.31 2.62 22.39
CA THR A 40 -23.56 2.83 23.63
C THR A 40 -23.29 4.33 23.77
N GLU A 41 -23.93 5.00 24.71
CA GLU A 41 -23.60 6.40 25.04
C GLU A 41 -22.18 6.46 25.62
N HIS A 42 -21.35 7.38 25.10
CA HIS A 42 -20.04 7.63 25.67
C HIS A 42 -20.18 8.46 26.96
N PRO A 43 -19.34 8.25 28.00
CA PRO A 43 -19.41 9.01 29.24
C PRO A 43 -19.33 10.54 29.08
N SER A 44 -18.75 11.02 27.97
CA SER A 44 -18.67 12.44 27.60
C SER A 44 -20.03 13.11 27.34
N CYS A 45 -21.11 12.35 27.19
CA CYS A 45 -22.45 12.92 27.16
C CYS A 45 -22.85 13.59 28.48
N SER A 46 -22.27 13.15 29.62
CA SER A 46 -22.52 13.76 30.94
C SER A 46 -21.92 15.16 31.07
N PRO A 47 -22.65 16.16 31.60
CA PRO A 47 -22.10 17.48 31.93
C PRO A 47 -20.97 17.47 32.97
N SER A 48 -20.88 16.41 33.79
CA SER A 48 -19.83 16.27 34.80
C SER A 48 -18.56 15.60 34.28
N TYR A 49 -18.55 15.20 33.00
CA TYR A 49 -17.43 14.50 32.40
C TYR A 49 -16.22 15.43 32.29
N LYS A 50 -15.04 14.91 32.64
CA LYS A 50 -13.77 15.60 32.46
C LYS A 50 -13.02 14.97 31.28
N PRO A 51 -12.42 15.75 30.37
CA PRO A 51 -11.61 15.21 29.28
C PRO A 51 -10.58 14.18 29.79
N GLY A 52 -10.45 13.06 29.08
CA GLY A 52 -9.53 11.96 29.41
C GLY A 52 -9.98 11.05 30.56
N SER A 53 -11.23 11.15 31.02
CA SER A 53 -11.78 10.21 32.01
C SER A 53 -12.03 8.81 31.42
N SER A 54 -12.15 8.70 30.10
CA SER A 54 -12.13 7.42 29.38
C SER A 54 -10.75 6.75 29.54
N PRO A 55 -10.64 5.41 29.62
CA PRO A 55 -9.36 4.73 29.79
C PRO A 55 -8.57 4.53 28.47
N SER A 56 -9.10 5.00 27.34
CA SER A 56 -8.48 4.86 26.02
C SER A 56 -7.38 5.90 25.78
N TYR A 57 -6.62 5.66 24.71
CA TYR A 57 -5.71 6.62 24.09
C TYR A 57 -6.08 6.80 22.61
N ALA A 58 -5.61 7.90 22.00
CA ALA A 58 -6.06 8.37 20.70
C ALA A 58 -6.13 7.29 19.62
N HIS A 59 -5.04 6.53 19.46
CA HIS A 59 -4.88 5.51 18.43
C HIS A 59 -5.09 4.07 18.97
N ASP A 60 -5.87 3.90 20.03
CA ASP A 60 -6.38 2.60 20.49
C ASP A 60 -7.65 2.23 19.72
N TRP A 61 -7.56 1.20 18.88
CA TRP A 61 -8.67 0.67 18.08
C TRP A 61 -9.32 -0.59 18.67
N SER A 62 -8.93 -1.00 19.87
CA SER A 62 -9.57 -2.14 20.55
C SER A 62 -11.06 -1.87 20.79
N ARG A 63 -11.88 -2.93 20.83
CA ARG A 63 -13.34 -2.79 21.07
C ARG A 63 -13.68 -2.01 22.34
N ARG A 64 -12.80 -2.05 23.34
CA ARG A 64 -12.95 -1.28 24.58
C ARG A 64 -12.88 0.24 24.32
N ALA A 65 -11.97 0.69 23.47
CA ALA A 65 -11.77 2.11 23.16
C ALA A 65 -12.78 2.65 22.15
N THR A 66 -13.29 1.80 21.27
CA THR A 66 -14.22 2.15 20.17
C THR A 66 -15.69 1.79 20.48
N GLY A 67 -15.94 1.10 21.61
CA GLY A 67 -17.25 0.58 22.00
C GLY A 67 -17.70 -0.66 21.19
N GLY A 68 -16.93 -1.09 20.19
CA GLY A 68 -17.26 -2.19 19.29
C GLY A 68 -16.35 -2.25 18.07
N ASN A 69 -16.69 -3.04 17.06
CA ASN A 69 -15.95 -3.07 15.80
C ASN A 69 -16.01 -1.69 15.11
N LEU A 70 -14.92 -1.29 14.45
CA LEU A 70 -14.98 -0.20 13.49
C LEU A 70 -15.86 -0.62 12.31
N ARG A 71 -16.63 0.33 11.78
CA ARG A 71 -17.46 0.16 10.58
C ARG A 71 -17.21 1.30 9.61
N ILE A 72 -17.65 1.14 8.37
CA ILE A 72 -17.66 2.25 7.42
C ILE A 72 -19.01 2.94 7.41
N HIS A 73 -19.01 4.26 7.26
CA HIS A 73 -20.23 5.04 7.01
C HIS A 73 -19.89 6.24 6.13
N GLY A 74 -20.53 6.32 4.97
CA GLY A 74 -20.12 7.28 3.95
C GLY A 74 -18.62 7.12 3.63
N ARG A 75 -17.89 8.24 3.57
CA ARG A 75 -16.44 8.26 3.32
C ARG A 75 -15.57 7.98 4.56
N HIS A 76 -16.15 7.64 5.70
CA HIS A 76 -15.44 7.57 6.97
C HIS A 76 -15.42 6.16 7.55
N PHE A 77 -14.32 5.83 8.24
CA PHE A 77 -14.34 4.83 9.30
C PHE A 77 -14.96 5.45 10.55
N VAL A 78 -15.87 4.72 11.19
CA VAL A 78 -16.58 5.19 12.37
C VAL A 78 -16.59 4.14 13.47
N ASP A 79 -16.46 4.59 14.70
CA ASP A 79 -16.62 3.72 15.87
C ASP A 79 -18.08 3.60 16.30
N LYS A 80 -18.35 2.83 17.38
CA LYS A 80 -19.72 2.64 17.88
C LYS A 80 -20.31 3.91 18.49
N TYR A 81 -19.47 4.87 18.86
CA TYR A 81 -19.89 6.16 19.40
C TYR A 81 -20.21 7.20 18.31
N GLY A 82 -19.96 6.88 17.04
CA GLY A 82 -20.18 7.77 15.89
C GLY A 82 -19.04 8.75 15.64
N ARG A 83 -17.86 8.55 16.25
CA ARG A 83 -16.67 9.35 15.95
C ARG A 83 -16.08 8.96 14.59
N VAL A 84 -15.52 9.93 13.87
CA VAL A 84 -14.69 9.65 12.68
C VAL A 84 -13.31 9.18 13.15
N CYS A 85 -12.87 8.03 12.65
CA CYS A 85 -11.59 7.43 13.00
C CYS A 85 -10.56 7.69 11.89
N GLY A 86 -9.55 8.52 12.18
CA GLY A 86 -8.42 8.80 11.29
C GLY A 86 -7.37 7.71 11.42
N LEU A 87 -7.40 6.70 10.55
CA LEU A 87 -6.49 5.56 10.62
C LEU A 87 -5.12 5.90 10.02
N ARG A 88 -4.04 5.74 10.82
CA ARG A 88 -2.65 5.84 10.36
C ARG A 88 -1.89 4.57 10.71
N GLY A 89 -1.07 4.12 9.77
CA GLY A 89 -0.60 2.76 9.77
C GLY A 89 0.69 2.49 9.03
N VAL A 90 1.03 1.21 8.93
CA VAL A 90 2.21 0.70 8.23
C VAL A 90 1.90 -0.56 7.43
N ASN A 91 2.68 -0.75 6.37
CA ASN A 91 2.83 -2.03 5.71
C ASN A 91 3.77 -2.93 6.54
N LEU A 92 3.26 -4.09 6.97
CA LEU A 92 3.96 -5.06 7.81
C LEU A 92 3.94 -6.45 7.15
N SER A 93 4.98 -6.87 6.45
CA SER A 93 6.24 -6.13 6.19
C SER A 93 6.84 -6.48 4.83
N GLY A 94 7.73 -5.61 4.34
CA GLY A 94 8.58 -5.92 3.19
C GLY A 94 9.45 -7.18 3.37
N SER A 95 9.82 -7.56 4.61
CA SER A 95 10.55 -8.82 4.85
C SER A 95 9.75 -10.06 4.50
N SER A 96 8.42 -9.95 4.36
CA SER A 96 7.55 -11.07 4.02
C SER A 96 7.57 -11.42 2.52
N LYS A 97 8.30 -10.66 1.68
CA LYS A 97 8.46 -10.95 0.25
C LYS A 97 9.37 -12.15 -0.05
N SER A 98 10.16 -12.59 0.94
CA SER A 98 11.07 -13.74 0.82
C SER A 98 10.93 -14.68 2.02
N PRO A 99 11.11 -16.00 1.83
CA PRO A 99 11.06 -16.96 2.93
C PRO A 99 12.18 -16.72 3.95
N VAL A 100 12.05 -17.25 5.15
CA VAL A 100 13.08 -17.14 6.20
C VAL A 100 14.35 -17.88 5.83
N ASN A 101 14.21 -19.04 5.18
CA ASN A 101 15.32 -19.88 4.70
C ASN A 101 15.68 -19.61 3.22
N HIS A 102 15.46 -18.39 2.72
CA HIS A 102 15.89 -18.04 1.36
C HIS A 102 17.42 -18.12 1.23
N ASP A 103 17.89 -18.81 0.20
CA ASP A 103 19.31 -18.94 -0.14
C ASP A 103 19.53 -18.50 -1.59
N ASN A 104 20.40 -17.51 -1.78
CA ASN A 104 20.71 -16.94 -3.09
C ASN A 104 21.47 -17.90 -4.01
N ASP A 105 22.27 -18.80 -3.43
CA ASP A 105 23.13 -19.74 -4.17
C ASP A 105 22.35 -20.96 -4.67
N VAL A 106 21.31 -21.35 -3.92
CA VAL A 106 20.42 -22.47 -4.26
C VAL A 106 19.30 -22.05 -5.21
N PHE A 107 18.83 -20.79 -5.12
CA PHE A 107 17.75 -20.28 -5.95
C PHE A 107 18.06 -20.39 -7.46
N PRO A 108 17.14 -20.94 -8.30
CA PRO A 108 15.70 -21.14 -8.07
C PRO A 108 15.27 -22.55 -7.60
N ALA A 109 16.18 -23.39 -7.11
CA ALA A 109 15.82 -24.74 -6.63
C ALA A 109 15.09 -24.73 -5.28
N GLU A 110 14.59 -25.91 -4.86
CA GLU A 110 14.06 -26.20 -3.51
C GLU A 110 12.88 -25.33 -3.06
N HIS A 111 12.08 -24.87 -4.02
CA HIS A 111 10.94 -24.00 -3.77
C HIS A 111 9.83 -24.67 -2.95
N GLU A 112 9.77 -26.00 -2.95
CA GLU A 112 8.81 -26.82 -2.24
C GLU A 112 9.12 -26.97 -0.74
N THR A 113 10.30 -26.54 -0.27
CA THR A 113 10.74 -26.64 1.13
C THR A 113 10.98 -25.28 1.80
N VAL A 114 10.58 -24.18 1.16
CA VAL A 114 10.71 -22.84 1.75
C VAL A 114 9.75 -22.67 2.93
N THR A 115 10.09 -21.85 3.90
CA THR A 115 9.19 -21.53 5.03
C THR A 115 9.10 -20.03 5.25
N PHE A 116 7.88 -19.58 5.53
CA PHE A 116 7.57 -18.20 5.92
C PHE A 116 7.20 -18.08 7.40
N VAL A 117 7.23 -19.18 8.16
CA VAL A 117 7.06 -19.16 9.62
C VAL A 117 8.15 -18.27 10.22
N GLY A 118 7.75 -17.23 10.95
CA GLY A 118 8.65 -16.19 11.47
C GLY A 118 8.79 -14.95 10.58
N ARG A 119 8.03 -14.81 9.49
CA ARG A 119 7.83 -13.53 8.78
C ARG A 119 6.55 -12.84 9.29
N PRO A 120 6.51 -11.54 9.59
CA PRO A 120 7.55 -10.53 9.39
C PRO A 120 8.76 -10.67 10.34
N PHE A 121 8.55 -11.22 11.54
CA PHE A 121 9.56 -11.45 12.60
C PHE A 121 9.10 -12.60 13.53
N PRO A 122 10.00 -13.27 14.27
CA PRO A 122 9.64 -14.32 15.23
C PRO A 122 8.67 -13.84 16.33
N LEU A 123 7.87 -14.76 16.90
CA LEU A 123 6.84 -14.42 17.90
C LEU A 123 7.45 -13.76 19.16
N GLU A 124 8.65 -14.16 19.55
CA GLU A 124 9.40 -13.59 20.66
C GLU A 124 9.82 -12.14 20.45
N GLU A 125 9.98 -11.70 19.20
CA GLU A 125 10.30 -10.30 18.84
C GLU A 125 9.03 -9.43 18.72
N ALA A 126 7.84 -10.03 18.73
CA ALA A 126 6.58 -9.33 18.43
C ALA A 126 6.27 -8.18 19.40
N HIS A 127 6.50 -8.40 20.69
CA HIS A 127 6.23 -7.38 21.72
C HIS A 127 7.05 -6.11 21.49
N GLU A 128 8.31 -6.23 21.05
CA GLU A 128 9.14 -5.10 20.71
C GLU A 128 8.56 -4.31 19.53
N HIS A 129 8.26 -5.00 18.42
CA HIS A 129 7.81 -4.34 17.19
C HIS A 129 6.43 -3.68 17.36
N PHE A 130 5.49 -4.35 18.02
CA PHE A 130 4.18 -3.77 18.31
C PHE A 130 4.27 -2.62 19.31
N SER A 131 5.09 -2.70 20.36
CA SER A 131 5.27 -1.57 21.28
C SER A 131 5.81 -0.33 20.58
N ARG A 132 6.77 -0.52 19.66
CA ARG A 132 7.38 0.55 18.87
C ARG A 132 6.36 1.20 17.92
N LEU A 133 5.63 0.40 17.15
CA LEU A 133 4.60 0.92 16.24
C LEU A 133 3.49 1.66 16.99
N ARG A 134 3.06 1.17 18.16
CA ARG A 134 2.11 1.88 19.04
C ARG A 134 2.67 3.22 19.49
N ARG A 135 3.89 3.26 20.01
CA ARG A 135 4.55 4.51 20.45
C ARG A 135 4.58 5.58 19.34
N TRP A 136 4.81 5.14 18.11
CA TRP A 136 4.84 6.00 16.91
C TRP A 136 3.46 6.37 16.37
N GLY A 137 2.38 5.87 16.98
CA GLY A 137 1.00 6.17 16.57
C GLY A 137 0.53 5.40 15.35
N PHE A 138 1.26 4.35 14.94
CA PHE A 138 0.92 3.48 13.81
C PHE A 138 0.27 2.18 14.29
N THR A 139 -1.04 2.21 14.47
CA THR A 139 -1.80 1.07 15.01
C THR A 139 -2.82 0.49 14.01
N PHE A 140 -2.79 0.97 12.77
CA PHE A 140 -3.49 0.38 11.65
C PHE A 140 -2.50 -0.40 10.76
N ILE A 141 -2.64 -1.71 10.65
CA ILE A 141 -1.64 -2.56 9.98
C ILE A 141 -2.20 -3.08 8.65
N ARG A 142 -1.48 -2.82 7.54
CA ARG A 142 -1.61 -3.60 6.31
C ARG A 142 -0.70 -4.81 6.46
N PHE A 143 -1.26 -5.97 6.81
CA PHE A 143 -0.50 -7.18 7.11
C PHE A 143 -0.31 -8.00 5.84
N LEU A 144 0.94 -8.13 5.39
CA LEU A 144 1.28 -8.75 4.11
C LEU A 144 1.34 -10.26 4.22
N VAL A 145 0.68 -10.94 3.28
CA VAL A 145 0.77 -12.39 3.08
C VAL A 145 1.09 -12.67 1.61
N MET A 146 2.07 -13.53 1.34
CA MET A 146 2.32 -14.01 -0.03
C MET A 146 1.47 -15.26 -0.29
N TRP A 147 1.03 -15.47 -1.53
CA TRP A 147 0.44 -16.75 -1.92
C TRP A 147 1.45 -17.89 -1.68
N GLU A 148 2.71 -17.67 -2.04
CA GLU A 148 3.80 -18.63 -1.80
C GLU A 148 3.92 -19.04 -0.32
N ALA A 149 3.71 -18.11 0.62
CA ALA A 149 3.78 -18.41 2.04
C ALA A 149 2.74 -19.45 2.49
N VAL A 150 1.61 -19.52 1.80
CA VAL A 150 0.50 -20.43 2.15
C VAL A 150 0.53 -21.72 1.34
N GLU A 151 1.09 -21.72 0.12
CA GLU A 151 0.94 -22.83 -0.83
C GLU A 151 2.23 -23.06 -1.66
N HIS A 152 3.42 -23.00 -1.03
CA HIS A 152 4.70 -23.18 -1.73
C HIS A 152 4.93 -24.61 -2.27
N ALA A 153 4.47 -25.63 -1.54
CA ALA A 153 4.76 -27.04 -1.82
C ALA A 153 4.01 -27.61 -3.03
N GLY A 154 2.95 -26.93 -3.50
CA GLY A 154 2.16 -27.36 -4.65
C GLY A 154 0.67 -27.11 -4.47
N LEU A 155 -0.08 -27.27 -5.56
CA LEU A 155 -1.53 -27.08 -5.59
C LEU A 155 -2.25 -27.89 -4.50
N GLY A 156 -2.98 -27.21 -3.63
CA GLY A 156 -3.76 -27.77 -2.53
C GLY A 156 -2.94 -28.26 -1.34
N ILE A 157 -1.63 -28.02 -1.33
CA ILE A 157 -0.74 -28.39 -0.22
C ILE A 157 -0.43 -27.12 0.58
N TYR A 158 -1.29 -26.86 1.57
CA TYR A 158 -1.23 -25.64 2.37
C TYR A 158 -0.27 -25.76 3.55
N ASP A 159 0.53 -24.72 3.79
CA ASP A 159 1.39 -24.58 4.97
C ASP A 159 0.54 -24.17 6.18
N THR A 160 0.08 -25.16 6.94
CA THR A 160 -0.71 -24.93 8.15
C THR A 160 0.11 -24.32 9.28
N GLU A 161 1.43 -24.56 9.33
CA GLU A 161 2.30 -23.98 10.35
C GLU A 161 2.40 -22.47 10.17
N TYR A 162 2.52 -21.99 8.93
CA TYR A 162 2.48 -20.57 8.63
C TYR A 162 1.12 -19.94 9.00
N LEU A 163 0.00 -20.60 8.70
CA LEU A 163 -1.34 -20.13 9.05
C LEU A 163 -1.55 -20.01 10.58
N ASP A 164 -1.09 -21.01 11.35
CA ASP A 164 -1.12 -20.98 12.81
C ASP A 164 -0.22 -19.88 13.39
N TYR A 165 0.93 -19.67 12.77
CA TYR A 165 1.86 -18.63 13.15
C TYR A 165 1.28 -17.22 12.93
N ILE A 166 0.68 -16.91 11.76
CA ILE A 166 0.06 -15.59 11.54
C ILE A 166 -1.16 -15.37 12.43
N ARG A 167 -1.92 -16.43 12.74
CA ARG A 167 -3.02 -16.36 13.73
C ARG A 167 -2.49 -15.97 15.10
N SER A 168 -1.41 -16.59 15.55
CA SER A 168 -0.76 -16.29 16.83
C SER A 168 -0.29 -14.84 16.89
N LEU A 169 0.33 -14.37 15.82
CA LEU A 169 0.82 -12.99 15.70
C LEU A 169 -0.33 -11.96 15.73
N LEU A 170 -1.36 -12.15 14.90
CA LEU A 170 -2.49 -11.22 14.79
C LEU A 170 -3.37 -11.21 16.04
N SER A 171 -3.40 -12.30 16.81
CA SER A 171 -4.13 -12.38 18.09
C SER A 171 -3.53 -11.47 19.18
N MET A 172 -2.27 -11.03 19.04
CA MET A 172 -1.62 -10.13 19.99
C MET A 172 -1.94 -8.65 19.75
N LEU A 173 -2.35 -8.27 18.54
CA LEU A 173 -2.59 -6.87 18.15
C LEU A 173 -3.52 -6.08 19.08
N PRO A 174 -4.65 -6.63 19.59
CA PRO A 174 -5.54 -5.87 20.47
C PRO A 174 -4.88 -5.42 21.78
N GLN A 175 -3.86 -6.12 22.26
CA GLN A 175 -3.10 -5.76 23.46
C GLN A 175 -2.34 -4.43 23.29
N TYR A 176 -2.11 -4.03 22.04
CA TYR A 176 -1.45 -2.80 21.63
C TYR A 176 -2.41 -1.76 21.03
N GLY A 177 -3.72 -2.01 21.13
CA GLY A 177 -4.75 -1.17 20.50
C GLY A 177 -4.68 -1.18 18.97
N MET A 178 -4.12 -2.25 18.39
CA MET A 178 -3.92 -2.37 16.96
C MET A 178 -5.01 -3.20 16.28
N ILE A 179 -5.24 -2.86 15.02
CA ILE A 179 -6.08 -3.58 14.08
C ILE A 179 -5.33 -3.76 12.76
N ALA A 180 -5.72 -4.75 11.99
CA ALA A 180 -5.12 -5.08 10.71
C ALA A 180 -6.16 -5.40 9.64
N PHE A 181 -5.81 -5.14 8.38
CA PHE A 181 -6.38 -5.86 7.26
C PHE A 181 -5.30 -6.74 6.64
N VAL A 182 -5.68 -7.94 6.22
CA VAL A 182 -4.75 -8.90 5.64
C VAL A 182 -4.73 -8.71 4.13
N ALA A 183 -3.57 -8.35 3.60
CA ALA A 183 -3.36 -8.03 2.21
C ALA A 183 -2.54 -9.13 1.53
N LEU A 184 -3.13 -9.76 0.52
CA LEU A 184 -2.38 -10.68 -0.29
C LEU A 184 -1.49 -9.89 -1.24
N HIS A 185 -0.20 -10.01 -1.05
CA HIS A 185 0.78 -9.14 -1.66
C HIS A 185 1.60 -9.88 -2.73
N GLN A 186 1.93 -9.17 -3.79
CA GLN A 186 2.73 -9.63 -4.92
C GLN A 186 3.42 -8.43 -5.55
N ASP A 187 4.56 -8.67 -6.17
CA ASP A 187 5.19 -7.76 -7.11
C ASP A 187 5.66 -8.59 -8.28
N VAL A 188 5.41 -8.14 -9.51
CA VAL A 188 5.91 -8.86 -10.70
C VAL A 188 5.55 -10.35 -10.64
N TRP A 189 4.34 -10.69 -10.18
CA TRP A 189 3.80 -12.03 -10.03
C TRP A 189 4.44 -12.93 -8.96
N SER A 190 5.76 -13.16 -8.98
CA SER A 190 6.45 -14.20 -8.21
C SER A 190 7.95 -13.89 -8.03
N ARG A 191 8.59 -14.49 -7.02
CA ARG A 191 10.07 -14.54 -6.94
C ARG A 191 10.68 -15.12 -8.22
N TYR A 192 10.00 -16.08 -8.83
CA TYR A 192 10.39 -16.74 -10.08
C TYR A 192 10.07 -15.91 -11.34
N SER A 193 9.63 -14.66 -11.19
CA SER A 193 9.57 -13.70 -12.28
C SER A 193 10.31 -12.40 -11.94
N GLY A 194 11.09 -12.40 -10.86
CA GLY A 194 11.92 -11.27 -10.43
C GLY A 194 11.29 -10.40 -9.34
N GLY A 195 10.17 -10.82 -8.75
CA GLY A 195 9.47 -10.07 -7.70
C GLY A 195 9.10 -10.93 -6.49
N SER A 196 7.81 -10.98 -6.13
CA SER A 196 7.26 -11.69 -4.96
C SER A 196 5.79 -12.07 -5.19
N GLY A 197 5.23 -12.99 -4.40
CA GLY A 197 3.78 -13.28 -4.42
C GLY A 197 3.44 -14.73 -4.69
N ALA A 198 3.19 -15.10 -5.95
CA ALA A 198 2.75 -16.43 -6.36
C ALA A 198 3.85 -17.50 -6.23
N PRO A 199 3.51 -18.74 -5.85
CA PRO A 199 4.47 -19.84 -5.72
C PRO A 199 5.00 -20.33 -7.08
N ALA A 200 6.19 -20.93 -7.06
CA ALA A 200 6.91 -21.38 -8.25
C ALA A 200 6.08 -22.34 -9.13
N TRP A 201 5.34 -23.26 -8.50
CA TRP A 201 4.54 -24.26 -9.20
C TRP A 201 3.50 -23.63 -10.15
N THR A 202 3.08 -22.38 -9.92
CA THR A 202 2.17 -21.68 -10.84
C THR A 202 2.81 -21.45 -12.21
N LEU A 203 4.11 -21.11 -12.26
CA LEU A 203 4.86 -20.93 -13.49
C LEU A 203 5.14 -22.28 -14.16
N GLU A 204 5.59 -23.26 -13.37
CA GLU A 204 5.87 -24.62 -13.89
C GLU A 204 4.64 -25.26 -14.51
N THR A 205 3.48 -25.10 -13.87
CA THR A 205 2.22 -25.67 -14.36
C THR A 205 1.81 -25.07 -15.71
N VAL A 206 2.11 -23.78 -15.95
CA VAL A 206 1.89 -23.13 -17.26
C VAL A 206 2.94 -23.57 -18.30
N GLY A 207 4.04 -24.19 -17.85
CA GLY A 207 5.06 -24.81 -18.68
C GLY A 207 6.42 -24.12 -18.65
N PHE A 208 6.65 -23.15 -17.76
CA PHE A 208 7.96 -22.52 -17.61
C PHE A 208 8.97 -23.47 -16.96
N ASP A 209 10.21 -23.42 -17.45
CA ASP A 209 11.39 -23.98 -16.80
C ASP A 209 12.04 -22.88 -15.96
N LEU A 210 12.01 -23.05 -14.63
CA LEU A 210 12.50 -22.06 -13.67
C LEU A 210 14.00 -21.78 -13.84
N HIS A 211 14.78 -22.77 -14.30
CA HIS A 211 16.23 -22.62 -14.47
C HIS A 211 16.60 -21.90 -15.77
N LYS A 212 15.66 -21.71 -16.69
CA LYS A 212 15.90 -21.06 -18.00
C LYS A 212 15.35 -19.63 -18.07
N LEU A 213 14.71 -19.15 -17.02
CA LEU A 213 14.05 -17.83 -17.00
C LEU A 213 15.01 -16.66 -17.25
N GLU A 214 16.19 -16.69 -16.63
CA GLU A 214 17.17 -15.61 -16.74
C GLU A 214 17.96 -15.69 -18.07
N ASP A 215 18.41 -16.88 -18.46
CA ASP A 215 19.14 -17.12 -19.72
C ASP A 215 18.34 -16.69 -20.95
N THR A 216 17.03 -16.91 -20.91
CA THR A 216 16.10 -16.51 -21.98
C THR A 216 15.65 -15.06 -21.86
N GLY A 217 16.06 -14.30 -20.83
CA GLY A 217 15.58 -12.95 -20.58
C GLY A 217 14.08 -12.85 -20.24
N SER A 218 13.45 -13.98 -19.89
CA SER A 218 12.03 -14.08 -19.53
C SER A 218 11.70 -13.45 -18.18
N ALA A 219 12.70 -13.32 -17.31
CA ALA A 219 12.63 -12.63 -16.02
C ALA A 219 13.99 -11.98 -15.69
N TRP A 220 13.99 -11.03 -14.75
CA TRP A 220 15.22 -10.52 -14.14
C TRP A 220 15.30 -11.05 -12.71
N LEU A 221 16.18 -12.01 -12.45
CA LEU A 221 16.23 -12.71 -11.15
C LEU A 221 17.37 -12.22 -10.26
N LYS A 222 18.21 -11.31 -10.74
CA LYS A 222 19.38 -10.86 -10.01
C LYS A 222 19.03 -10.21 -8.66
N GLY A 223 17.93 -9.45 -8.57
CA GLY A 223 17.49 -8.85 -7.30
C GLY A 223 17.22 -9.91 -6.22
N VAL A 224 16.39 -10.90 -6.53
CA VAL A 224 16.08 -12.02 -5.61
C VAL A 224 17.28 -12.93 -5.31
N LYS A 225 18.39 -12.79 -6.04
CA LYS A 225 19.68 -13.47 -5.79
C LYS A 225 20.68 -12.57 -5.02
N GLY A 226 20.20 -11.51 -4.36
CA GLY A 226 21.04 -10.60 -3.57
C GLY A 226 21.71 -9.47 -4.37
N GLY A 227 21.25 -9.21 -5.60
CA GLY A 227 21.68 -8.07 -6.40
C GLY A 227 20.80 -6.83 -6.20
N GLY A 228 20.92 -5.85 -7.10
CA GLY A 228 20.14 -4.60 -7.02
C GLY A 228 20.83 -3.49 -6.20
N HIS A 229 22.01 -3.74 -5.64
CA HIS A 229 22.69 -2.79 -4.75
C HIS A 229 23.55 -1.75 -5.48
N VAL A 230 23.91 -2.00 -6.74
CA VAL A 230 24.70 -1.09 -7.60
C VAL A 230 23.81 -0.19 -8.45
N GLU A 231 24.31 0.99 -8.83
CA GLU A 231 23.53 2.05 -9.49
C GLU A 231 22.87 1.59 -10.80
N GLU A 232 23.55 0.71 -11.54
CA GLU A 232 23.06 0.14 -12.81
C GLU A 232 21.88 -0.82 -12.61
N GLU A 233 21.73 -1.40 -11.42
CA GLU A 233 20.73 -2.42 -11.10
C GLU A 233 19.55 -1.88 -10.30
N GLN A 234 19.72 -0.77 -9.61
CA GLN A 234 18.68 -0.16 -8.78
C GLN A 234 17.41 0.09 -9.59
N GLY A 235 16.27 -0.38 -9.08
CA GLY A 235 14.95 -0.19 -9.69
C GLY A 235 14.64 -1.08 -10.90
N LEU A 236 15.56 -1.95 -11.34
CA LEU A 236 15.33 -2.82 -12.50
C LEU A 236 14.20 -3.83 -12.30
N TRP A 237 13.96 -4.27 -11.07
CA TRP A 237 12.93 -5.26 -10.75
C TRP A 237 11.54 -4.84 -11.28
N SER A 238 11.22 -3.54 -11.21
CA SER A 238 9.94 -2.98 -11.68
C SER A 238 9.73 -3.12 -13.19
N CYS A 239 10.81 -3.20 -13.98
CA CYS A 239 10.74 -3.47 -15.42
C CYS A 239 10.37 -4.93 -15.71
N GLY A 240 10.27 -5.79 -14.69
CA GLY A 240 9.87 -7.18 -14.82
C GLY A 240 8.41 -7.37 -15.22
N TYR A 241 7.52 -6.41 -14.95
CA TYR A 241 6.08 -6.49 -15.30
C TYR A 241 5.82 -6.73 -16.79
N THR A 242 6.71 -6.27 -17.67
CA THR A 242 6.62 -6.41 -19.13
C THR A 242 7.41 -7.61 -19.68
N LYS A 243 8.21 -8.28 -18.84
CA LYS A 243 8.96 -9.48 -19.25
C LYS A 243 8.04 -10.68 -19.40
N LEU A 244 8.48 -11.67 -20.19
CA LEU A 244 7.67 -12.79 -20.65
C LEU A 244 6.94 -13.50 -19.51
N ALA A 245 7.63 -13.82 -18.41
CA ALA A 245 7.08 -14.62 -17.32
C ALA A 245 5.91 -13.89 -16.62
N ALA A 246 6.15 -12.69 -16.08
CA ALA A 246 5.14 -11.94 -15.34
C ALA A 246 3.96 -11.54 -16.23
N ALA A 247 4.22 -11.03 -17.44
CA ALA A 247 3.17 -10.60 -18.36
C ALA A 247 2.31 -11.78 -18.83
N THR A 248 2.93 -12.95 -19.07
CA THR A 248 2.22 -14.17 -19.43
C THR A 248 1.34 -14.67 -18.29
N MET A 249 1.88 -14.75 -17.08
CA MET A 249 1.14 -15.26 -15.92
C MET A 249 -0.04 -14.35 -15.57
N ALA A 250 0.14 -13.03 -15.57
CA ALA A 250 -0.94 -12.07 -15.38
C ALA A 250 -2.03 -12.23 -16.46
N THR A 251 -1.65 -12.40 -17.73
CA THR A 251 -2.63 -12.61 -18.83
C THR A 251 -3.40 -13.92 -18.65
N CYS A 252 -2.72 -15.00 -18.25
CA CYS A 252 -3.35 -16.30 -18.00
C CYS A 252 -4.34 -16.24 -16.82
N PHE A 253 -3.98 -15.52 -15.75
CA PHE A 253 -4.81 -15.35 -14.56
C PHE A 253 -6.06 -14.51 -14.83
N TRP A 254 -5.92 -13.37 -15.51
CA TRP A 254 -7.05 -12.46 -15.74
C TRP A 254 -7.92 -12.88 -16.92
N ALA A 255 -7.31 -13.31 -18.01
CA ALA A 255 -7.95 -13.41 -19.32
C ALA A 255 -7.57 -14.68 -20.10
N GLY A 256 -7.12 -15.73 -19.40
CA GLY A 256 -6.71 -17.00 -20.02
C GLY A 256 -7.82 -17.69 -20.82
N ASP A 257 -9.11 -17.52 -20.45
CA ASP A 257 -10.22 -18.06 -21.25
C ASP A 257 -10.33 -17.39 -22.62
N ALA A 258 -10.03 -16.10 -22.70
CA ALA A 258 -10.08 -15.33 -23.93
C ALA A 258 -8.82 -15.52 -24.78
N PHE A 259 -7.64 -15.42 -24.17
CA PHE A 259 -6.35 -15.35 -24.88
C PHE A 259 -5.50 -16.62 -24.81
N ALA A 260 -5.79 -17.54 -23.90
CA ALA A 260 -5.09 -18.82 -23.80
C ALA A 260 -6.04 -20.06 -23.82
N PRO A 261 -7.09 -20.10 -24.67
CA PRO A 261 -8.12 -21.13 -24.59
C PRO A 261 -7.64 -22.57 -24.85
N LYS A 262 -6.53 -22.75 -25.57
CA LYS A 262 -5.92 -24.06 -25.84
C LYS A 262 -5.09 -24.58 -24.66
N LEU A 263 -4.68 -23.71 -23.73
CA LEU A 263 -3.94 -24.11 -22.55
C LEU A 263 -4.90 -24.72 -21.53
N LYS A 264 -4.93 -26.05 -21.48
CA LYS A 264 -5.75 -26.83 -20.54
C LYS A 264 -4.87 -27.47 -19.48
N LEU A 265 -5.31 -27.37 -18.23
CA LEU A 265 -4.59 -27.86 -17.07
C LEU A 265 -5.48 -28.81 -16.26
N LYS A 266 -4.86 -29.78 -15.60
CA LYS A 266 -5.54 -30.67 -14.66
C LYS A 266 -5.72 -29.95 -13.33
N ASN A 267 -6.95 -29.70 -12.92
CA ASN A 267 -7.21 -29.20 -11.56
C ASN A 267 -6.95 -30.29 -10.49
N ARG A 268 -7.11 -29.93 -9.21
CA ARG A 268 -6.93 -30.86 -8.07
C ARG A 268 -7.79 -32.14 -8.12
N HIS A 269 -8.84 -32.15 -8.93
CA HIS A 269 -9.73 -33.30 -9.13
C HIS A 269 -9.41 -34.09 -10.41
N GLY A 270 -8.30 -33.79 -11.11
CA GLY A 270 -7.89 -34.43 -12.34
C GLY A 270 -8.73 -34.05 -13.57
N LYS A 271 -9.58 -33.02 -13.48
CA LYS A 271 -10.40 -32.52 -14.58
C LYS A 271 -9.63 -31.49 -15.39
N ASP A 272 -9.71 -31.57 -16.72
CA ASP A 272 -9.20 -30.52 -17.60
C ASP A 272 -10.06 -29.26 -17.46
N VAL A 273 -9.41 -28.17 -17.10
CA VAL A 273 -9.97 -26.82 -16.98
C VAL A 273 -9.10 -25.85 -17.76
N SER A 274 -9.58 -24.63 -18.01
CA SER A 274 -8.73 -23.59 -18.58
C SER A 274 -7.66 -23.13 -17.59
N VAL A 275 -6.59 -22.52 -18.11
CA VAL A 275 -5.57 -21.90 -17.26
C VAL A 275 -6.13 -20.82 -16.32
N GLN A 276 -7.13 -20.07 -16.78
CA GLN A 276 -7.80 -19.04 -15.98
C GLN A 276 -8.58 -19.66 -14.82
N GLU A 277 -9.44 -20.66 -15.09
CA GLU A 277 -10.19 -21.36 -14.05
C GLU A 277 -9.25 -22.04 -13.04
N PHE A 278 -8.14 -22.61 -13.54
CA PHE A 278 -7.13 -23.24 -12.70
C PHE A 278 -6.45 -22.25 -11.75
N LEU A 279 -5.85 -21.17 -12.27
CA LEU A 279 -5.11 -20.20 -11.46
C LEU A 279 -6.04 -19.40 -10.53
N GLN A 280 -7.20 -18.96 -11.03
CA GLN A 280 -8.20 -18.28 -10.19
C GLN A 280 -8.76 -19.20 -9.11
N GLY A 281 -9.00 -20.47 -9.43
CA GLY A 281 -9.50 -21.46 -8.47
C GLY A 281 -8.49 -21.70 -7.35
N ALA A 282 -7.22 -21.94 -7.70
CA ALA A 282 -6.16 -22.15 -6.71
C ALA A 282 -5.96 -20.92 -5.82
N PHE A 283 -5.91 -19.73 -6.42
CA PHE A 283 -5.83 -18.47 -5.68
C PHE A 283 -6.99 -18.32 -4.69
N LEU A 284 -8.23 -18.54 -5.11
CA LEU A 284 -9.41 -18.40 -4.25
C LEU A 284 -9.44 -19.45 -3.13
N ASP A 285 -9.00 -20.68 -3.41
CA ASP A 285 -8.91 -21.74 -2.41
C ASP A 285 -7.81 -21.44 -1.38
N MET A 286 -6.67 -20.92 -1.80
CA MET A 286 -5.63 -20.45 -0.89
C MET A 286 -6.10 -19.26 -0.05
N PHE A 287 -6.73 -18.25 -0.67
CA PHE A 287 -7.24 -17.09 0.05
C PHE A 287 -8.29 -17.47 1.09
N GLU A 288 -9.14 -18.47 0.79
CA GLU A 288 -10.07 -19.05 1.74
C GLU A 288 -9.37 -19.62 2.98
N ASN A 289 -8.21 -20.27 2.83
CA ASN A 289 -7.44 -20.77 3.97
C ASN A 289 -6.93 -19.62 4.86
N ILE A 290 -6.46 -18.51 4.28
CA ILE A 290 -6.12 -17.30 5.03
C ILE A 290 -7.34 -16.81 5.82
N VAL A 291 -8.48 -16.62 5.15
CA VAL A 291 -9.71 -16.11 5.77
C VAL A 291 -10.20 -17.03 6.89
N ARG A 292 -10.10 -18.34 6.74
CA ARG A 292 -10.45 -19.32 7.79
C ARG A 292 -9.49 -19.26 8.97
N ALA A 293 -8.20 -19.02 8.74
CA ALA A 293 -7.20 -18.99 9.79
C ALA A 293 -7.31 -17.75 10.70
N VAL A 294 -7.70 -16.60 10.15
CA VAL A 294 -7.61 -15.31 10.89
C VAL A 294 -8.88 -14.46 10.85
N GLY A 295 -9.89 -14.83 10.08
CA GLY A 295 -11.07 -14.00 9.84
C GLY A 295 -12.00 -13.82 11.05
N ASP A 296 -11.94 -14.73 12.02
CA ASP A 296 -12.66 -14.64 13.30
C ASP A 296 -12.01 -13.67 14.30
N LEU A 297 -10.73 -13.34 14.12
CA LEU A 297 -9.99 -12.50 15.05
C LEU A 297 -10.56 -11.08 15.11
N GLU A 298 -10.60 -10.51 16.33
CA GLU A 298 -11.05 -9.14 16.57
C GLU A 298 -10.19 -8.11 15.84
N ALA A 299 -8.86 -8.31 15.86
CA ALA A 299 -7.92 -7.37 15.24
C ALA A 299 -8.03 -7.33 13.72
N VAL A 300 -8.49 -8.40 13.07
CA VAL A 300 -8.59 -8.47 11.61
C VAL A 300 -9.88 -7.80 11.17
N ILE A 301 -9.83 -6.56 10.70
CA ILE A 301 -11.03 -5.82 10.30
C ILE A 301 -11.48 -6.16 8.87
N GLY A 302 -10.62 -6.77 8.07
CA GLY A 302 -10.89 -6.96 6.66
C GLY A 302 -9.75 -7.61 5.88
N PHE A 303 -9.95 -7.68 4.57
CA PHE A 303 -9.06 -8.35 3.63
C PHE A 303 -8.89 -7.52 2.37
N GLU A 304 -7.68 -7.53 1.80
CA GLU A 304 -7.37 -6.97 0.49
C GLU A 304 -7.02 -8.09 -0.48
N MET A 305 -7.64 -8.08 -1.65
CA MET A 305 -7.59 -9.20 -2.58
C MET A 305 -6.18 -9.41 -3.15
N MET A 306 -5.55 -8.37 -3.67
CA MET A 306 -4.29 -8.46 -4.41
C MET A 306 -3.63 -7.09 -4.47
N ASN A 307 -2.37 -7.02 -4.02
CA ASN A 307 -1.48 -5.88 -4.22
C ASN A 307 -1.20 -5.64 -5.71
N GLU A 308 -1.24 -4.39 -6.12
CA GLU A 308 -0.88 -3.79 -7.40
C GLU A 308 -1.26 -4.67 -8.61
N PRO A 309 -2.56 -4.94 -8.82
CA PRO A 309 -2.99 -5.86 -9.85
C PRO A 309 -2.55 -5.37 -11.23
N HIS A 310 -1.78 -6.20 -11.94
CA HIS A 310 -1.27 -5.88 -13.28
C HIS A 310 -1.99 -6.70 -14.36
N ARG A 311 -2.30 -6.07 -15.50
CA ARG A 311 -3.12 -6.67 -16.57
C ARG A 311 -2.36 -7.61 -17.52
N GLY A 312 -1.03 -7.66 -17.43
CA GLY A 312 -0.19 -8.42 -18.35
C GLY A 312 -0.30 -7.86 -19.78
N TYR A 313 -0.56 -8.71 -20.76
CA TYR A 313 -0.72 -8.30 -22.16
C TYR A 313 -2.14 -7.82 -22.50
N VAL A 314 -3.12 -7.93 -21.59
CA VAL A 314 -4.49 -7.47 -21.88
C VAL A 314 -4.46 -5.97 -22.21
N GLU A 315 -5.11 -5.58 -23.31
CA GLU A 315 -5.07 -4.22 -23.88
C GLU A 315 -3.69 -3.75 -24.39
N LEU A 316 -2.75 -4.66 -24.64
CA LEU A 316 -1.47 -4.31 -25.26
C LEU A 316 -1.69 -3.78 -26.68
N GLN A 317 -1.45 -2.47 -26.88
CA GLN A 317 -1.75 -1.78 -28.14
C GLN A 317 -0.87 -2.21 -29.31
N SER A 318 0.35 -2.68 -29.04
CA SER A 318 1.27 -3.16 -30.06
C SER A 318 2.18 -4.26 -29.52
N LEU A 319 2.44 -5.27 -30.34
CA LEU A 319 3.44 -6.30 -30.04
C LEU A 319 4.89 -5.83 -30.29
N HIS A 320 5.07 -4.69 -30.98
CA HIS A 320 6.38 -4.16 -31.40
C HIS A 320 6.90 -3.03 -30.52
N VAL A 321 6.08 -2.44 -29.66
CA VAL A 321 6.47 -1.32 -28.80
C VAL A 321 5.70 -1.42 -27.48
N PHE A 322 6.36 -1.07 -26.40
CA PHE A 322 5.72 -0.78 -25.12
C PHE A 322 5.16 0.64 -25.13
N ASP A 323 4.27 0.97 -24.18
CA ASP A 323 3.80 2.33 -24.01
C ASP A 323 4.79 3.11 -23.14
N TYR A 324 5.52 4.03 -23.78
CA TYR A 324 6.53 4.85 -23.13
C TYR A 324 5.99 5.67 -21.94
N ASN A 325 4.71 6.04 -21.95
CA ASN A 325 4.12 6.90 -20.93
C ASN A 325 3.64 6.13 -19.70
N THR A 326 3.33 4.84 -19.84
CA THR A 326 2.79 4.01 -18.75
C THR A 326 3.75 2.93 -18.27
N ASP A 327 4.67 2.48 -19.13
CA ASP A 327 5.53 1.33 -18.83
C ASP A 327 6.92 1.77 -18.36
N LEU A 328 7.38 1.19 -17.25
CA LEU A 328 8.75 1.36 -16.76
C LEU A 328 9.73 0.61 -17.68
N HIS A 329 10.83 1.28 -18.05
CA HIS A 329 11.74 0.79 -19.09
C HIS A 329 13.19 1.20 -18.84
N LEU A 330 13.99 0.25 -18.38
CA LEU A 330 15.40 0.41 -18.04
C LEU A 330 16.17 -0.90 -18.35
N ALA A 331 17.44 -0.78 -18.75
CA ALA A 331 18.27 -1.89 -19.23
C ALA A 331 17.62 -2.63 -20.42
N HIS A 332 17.67 -3.96 -20.44
CA HIS A 332 17.13 -4.77 -21.54
C HIS A 332 15.60 -4.82 -21.51
N MET A 333 15.00 -4.18 -22.51
CA MET A 333 13.55 -4.03 -22.64
C MET A 333 13.04 -4.70 -23.92
N PRO A 334 12.81 -6.03 -23.91
CA PRO A 334 12.20 -6.68 -25.05
C PRO A 334 10.75 -6.23 -25.19
N THR A 335 10.32 -6.03 -26.42
CA THR A 335 8.90 -5.92 -26.76
C THR A 335 8.20 -7.25 -26.48
N ALA A 336 6.86 -7.27 -26.43
CA ALA A 336 6.13 -8.52 -26.26
C ALA A 336 6.55 -9.55 -27.32
N PHE A 337 6.68 -9.13 -28.59
CA PHE A 337 7.10 -10.03 -29.67
C PHE A 337 8.54 -10.52 -29.55
N GLU A 338 9.48 -9.66 -29.15
CA GLU A 338 10.86 -10.06 -28.89
C GLU A 338 10.94 -11.03 -27.70
N SER A 339 10.15 -10.79 -26.65
CA SER A 339 10.08 -11.68 -25.49
C SER A 339 9.57 -13.08 -25.86
N PHE A 340 8.64 -13.18 -26.81
CA PHE A 340 8.13 -14.47 -27.29
C PHE A 340 9.21 -15.27 -28.03
N GLN A 341 9.99 -14.59 -28.87
CA GLN A 341 11.11 -15.18 -29.61
C GLN A 341 12.19 -15.69 -28.66
N LEU A 342 12.58 -14.84 -27.71
CA LEU A 342 13.57 -15.18 -26.70
C LEU A 342 13.16 -16.42 -25.89
N GLY A 343 11.93 -16.46 -25.36
CA GLY A 343 11.45 -17.62 -24.60
C GLY A 343 11.31 -18.89 -25.45
N ALA A 344 11.13 -18.76 -26.76
CA ALA A 344 11.05 -19.88 -27.71
C ALA A 344 12.42 -20.41 -28.15
N GLY A 345 13.53 -19.82 -27.68
CA GLY A 345 14.89 -20.24 -28.03
C GLY A 345 15.44 -19.60 -29.29
N HIS A 346 14.92 -18.43 -29.68
CA HIS A 346 15.46 -17.66 -30.81
C HIS A 346 16.29 -16.48 -30.30
N PRO A 347 17.60 -16.43 -30.61
CA PRO A 347 18.43 -15.26 -30.31
C PRO A 347 17.81 -14.00 -30.90
N THR A 348 17.60 -12.98 -30.08
CA THR A 348 16.84 -11.78 -30.48
C THR A 348 17.59 -10.52 -30.08
N GLU A 349 17.69 -9.57 -31.00
CA GLU A 349 18.19 -8.22 -30.70
C GLU A 349 17.13 -7.44 -29.90
N VAL A 350 17.53 -6.93 -28.74
CA VAL A 350 16.67 -6.20 -27.80
C VAL A 350 17.25 -4.81 -27.55
N ALA A 351 16.39 -3.80 -27.46
CA ALA A 351 16.79 -2.44 -27.13
C ALA A 351 17.26 -2.32 -25.67
N VAL A 352 18.31 -1.54 -25.46
CA VAL A 352 18.86 -1.21 -24.14
C VAL A 352 18.54 0.24 -23.81
N TYR A 353 17.91 0.47 -22.66
CA TYR A 353 17.53 1.79 -22.16
C TYR A 353 18.37 2.19 -20.95
N THR A 354 18.74 3.47 -20.86
CA THR A 354 19.39 4.04 -19.68
C THR A 354 18.64 5.28 -19.21
N ARG A 355 18.81 5.62 -17.93
CA ARG A 355 18.32 6.89 -17.36
C ARG A 355 18.78 8.08 -18.19
N SER A 356 17.91 9.08 -18.34
CA SER A 356 18.20 10.32 -19.06
C SER A 356 17.43 11.51 -18.51
N PHE A 357 17.67 12.69 -19.09
CA PHE A 357 16.94 13.92 -18.81
C PHE A 357 16.77 14.69 -20.15
N PRO A 358 15.63 15.35 -20.42
CA PRO A 358 14.46 15.52 -19.55
C PRO A 358 13.50 14.33 -19.53
N MET A 359 13.61 13.40 -20.49
CA MET A 359 12.82 12.17 -20.50
C MET A 359 13.43 11.14 -19.55
N PRO A 360 12.65 10.37 -18.77
CA PRO A 360 13.18 9.47 -17.74
C PRO A 360 14.23 8.49 -18.24
N THR A 361 14.03 7.92 -19.44
CA THR A 361 15.04 7.07 -20.10
C THR A 361 15.13 7.30 -21.60
N ARG A 362 16.20 6.80 -22.21
CA ARG A 362 16.36 6.77 -23.66
C ARG A 362 16.99 5.46 -24.11
N LYS A 363 16.66 5.02 -25.32
CA LYS A 363 17.39 3.93 -25.98
C LYS A 363 18.83 4.39 -26.24
N THR A 364 19.81 3.63 -25.75
CA THR A 364 21.24 3.93 -25.93
C THR A 364 21.95 2.92 -26.81
N SER A 365 21.51 1.66 -26.81
CA SER A 365 22.07 0.61 -27.66
C SER A 365 21.04 -0.50 -27.92
N SER A 366 21.49 -1.57 -28.57
CA SER A 366 20.79 -2.85 -28.65
C SER A 366 21.77 -3.98 -28.29
N ALA A 367 21.26 -5.12 -27.81
CA ALA A 367 22.04 -6.32 -27.52
C ALA A 367 21.29 -7.57 -27.96
N VAL A 368 22.00 -8.57 -28.48
CA VAL A 368 21.41 -9.89 -28.79
C VAL A 368 21.39 -10.72 -27.51
N LEU A 369 20.21 -11.16 -27.09
CA LEU A 369 20.01 -12.00 -25.91
C LEU A 369 19.71 -13.46 -26.32
N ASN A 370 19.88 -14.39 -25.37
CA ASN A 370 19.66 -15.83 -25.54
C ASN A 370 20.45 -16.44 -26.73
N THR A 371 21.75 -16.17 -26.81
CA THR A 371 22.61 -16.64 -27.92
C THR A 371 22.74 -18.16 -28.00
N GLU A 372 22.59 -18.85 -26.88
CA GLU A 372 22.62 -20.32 -26.79
C GLU A 372 21.32 -20.98 -27.27
N GLY A 373 20.26 -20.19 -27.54
CA GLY A 373 19.00 -20.71 -28.07
C GLY A 373 18.21 -21.55 -27.07
N GLU A 374 18.34 -21.24 -25.78
CA GLU A 374 17.66 -21.95 -24.69
C GLU A 374 16.15 -21.70 -24.73
N LYS A 375 15.36 -22.72 -24.43
CA LYS A 375 13.90 -22.61 -24.36
C LYS A 375 13.47 -22.47 -22.91
N VAL A 376 12.58 -21.51 -22.64
CA VAL A 376 11.97 -21.38 -21.32
C VAL A 376 10.80 -22.34 -21.14
N TRP A 377 10.33 -22.98 -22.21
CA TRP A 377 9.16 -23.85 -22.21
C TRP A 377 9.58 -25.31 -22.06
N ARG A 378 9.06 -25.98 -21.04
CA ARG A 378 9.35 -27.37 -20.73
C ARG A 378 8.79 -28.33 -21.80
N PRO A 379 9.59 -29.29 -22.29
CA PRO A 379 9.12 -30.31 -23.24
C PRO A 379 8.00 -31.19 -22.69
N ASP A 380 7.97 -31.43 -21.37
CA ASP A 380 6.94 -32.17 -20.66
C ASP A 380 5.79 -31.29 -20.13
N GLY A 381 5.86 -29.97 -20.38
CA GLY A 381 4.82 -29.02 -20.03
C GLY A 381 3.58 -29.09 -20.94
N PRO A 382 2.51 -28.35 -20.62
CA PRO A 382 1.23 -28.42 -21.33
C PRO A 382 1.31 -27.92 -22.79
N SER A 383 2.31 -27.11 -23.13
CA SER A 383 2.59 -26.67 -24.50
C SER A 383 3.64 -27.53 -25.22
N GLN A 384 4.14 -28.61 -24.61
CA GLN A 384 5.14 -29.52 -25.16
C GLN A 384 6.41 -28.79 -25.67
N GLY A 385 6.88 -27.81 -24.90
CA GLY A 385 8.05 -26.99 -25.25
C GLY A 385 7.80 -25.88 -26.28
N GLN A 386 6.55 -25.65 -26.68
CA GLN A 386 6.17 -24.53 -27.54
C GLN A 386 5.85 -23.27 -26.73
N CYS A 387 6.14 -22.09 -27.28
CA CYS A 387 5.64 -20.83 -26.72
C CYS A 387 4.12 -20.81 -26.70
N ILE A 388 3.50 -20.46 -25.57
CA ILE A 388 2.03 -20.49 -25.49
C ILE A 388 1.37 -19.51 -26.46
N TRP A 389 2.01 -18.38 -26.77
CA TRP A 389 1.46 -17.40 -27.71
C TRP A 389 1.61 -17.86 -29.17
N GLU A 390 2.64 -18.66 -29.46
CA GLU A 390 2.79 -19.36 -30.73
C GLU A 390 1.73 -20.47 -30.88
N MET A 391 1.51 -21.26 -29.83
CA MET A 391 0.45 -22.27 -29.75
C MET A 391 -0.93 -21.68 -30.06
N HIS A 392 -1.17 -20.41 -29.71
CA HIS A 392 -2.41 -19.68 -30.00
C HIS A 392 -2.41 -18.94 -31.35
N GLY A 393 -1.34 -19.04 -32.14
CA GLY A 393 -1.23 -18.41 -33.45
C GLY A 393 -1.15 -16.89 -33.37
N VAL A 394 -0.58 -16.34 -32.30
CA VAL A 394 -0.28 -14.91 -32.20
C VAL A 394 0.90 -14.57 -33.11
N TRP A 395 1.88 -15.47 -33.16
CA TRP A 395 3.07 -15.41 -33.99
C TRP A 395 3.51 -16.83 -34.41
N GLY A 396 4.51 -16.93 -35.28
CA GLY A 396 5.16 -18.17 -35.67
C GLY A 396 6.57 -17.97 -36.22
N TRP A 397 7.33 -19.06 -36.38
CA TRP A 397 8.68 -19.03 -36.94
C TRP A 397 8.71 -19.47 -38.40
N ASP A 398 9.16 -18.61 -39.31
CA ASP A 398 9.42 -18.98 -40.70
C ASP A 398 10.75 -19.74 -40.77
N VAL A 399 10.66 -21.06 -40.90
CA VAL A 399 11.81 -21.96 -40.96
C VAL A 399 12.74 -21.70 -42.16
N ASN A 400 12.22 -21.19 -43.27
CA ASN A 400 13.03 -20.94 -44.47
C ASN A 400 13.85 -19.67 -44.32
N LYS A 401 13.22 -18.61 -43.80
CA LYS A 401 13.86 -17.31 -43.62
C LYS A 401 14.59 -17.18 -42.29
N LYS A 402 14.32 -18.09 -41.35
CA LYS A 402 14.79 -18.04 -39.95
C LYS A 402 14.41 -16.71 -39.29
N GLU A 403 13.15 -16.32 -39.47
CA GLU A 403 12.60 -15.09 -38.90
C GLU A 403 11.27 -15.36 -38.20
N ALA A 404 10.98 -14.60 -37.15
CA ALA A 404 9.68 -14.63 -36.50
C ALA A 404 8.68 -13.77 -37.28
N VAL A 405 7.43 -14.22 -37.36
CA VAL A 405 6.34 -13.54 -38.07
C VAL A 405 5.14 -13.38 -37.14
N ILE A 406 4.63 -12.15 -37.02
CA ILE A 406 3.36 -11.90 -36.31
C ILE A 406 2.20 -12.34 -37.20
N LEU A 407 1.32 -13.16 -36.63
CA LEU A 407 0.12 -13.66 -37.30
C LEU A 407 -1.13 -12.88 -36.90
N ARG A 408 -1.16 -12.33 -35.67
CA ARG A 408 -2.31 -11.58 -35.13
C ARG A 408 -1.87 -10.37 -34.29
N GLN A 409 -1.68 -9.23 -34.95
CA GLN A 409 -1.18 -8.00 -34.30
C GLN A 409 -2.08 -7.49 -33.16
N ASN A 410 -3.40 -7.54 -33.33
CA ASN A 410 -4.37 -7.01 -32.36
C ASN A 410 -4.89 -8.08 -31.39
N TYR A 411 -4.14 -9.18 -31.19
CA TYR A 411 -4.63 -10.34 -30.43
C TYR A 411 -5.11 -10.00 -29.03
N PHE A 412 -4.43 -9.09 -28.34
CA PHE A 412 -4.73 -8.74 -26.95
C PHE A 412 -5.64 -7.51 -26.76
N VAL A 413 -6.02 -6.84 -27.84
CA VAL A 413 -6.91 -5.65 -27.81
C VAL A 413 -8.37 -6.03 -28.03
N LYS A 414 -8.61 -7.15 -28.71
CA LYS A 414 -9.95 -7.61 -29.06
C LYS A 414 -10.13 -9.08 -28.68
N HIS A 415 -11.33 -9.43 -28.24
CA HIS A 415 -11.65 -10.80 -27.90
C HIS A 415 -11.47 -11.70 -29.15
N PRO A 416 -10.59 -12.73 -29.12
CA PRO A 416 -10.16 -13.44 -30.32
C PRO A 416 -11.26 -14.17 -31.09
N MET A 417 -12.38 -14.49 -30.44
CA MET A 417 -13.52 -15.22 -31.02
C MET A 417 -14.68 -14.31 -31.43
N THR A 418 -14.91 -13.19 -30.73
CA THR A 418 -16.07 -12.29 -30.98
C THR A 418 -15.67 -11.03 -31.75
N GLY A 419 -14.39 -10.63 -31.70
CA GLY A 419 -13.89 -9.42 -32.34
C GLY A 419 -14.22 -8.12 -31.60
N GLU A 420 -14.91 -8.21 -30.47
CA GLU A 420 -15.25 -7.06 -29.62
C GLU A 420 -14.00 -6.48 -28.95
N LYS A 421 -14.00 -5.17 -28.73
CA LYS A 421 -12.92 -4.50 -27.98
C LYS A 421 -13.01 -4.93 -26.52
N ILE A 422 -11.86 -5.27 -25.95
CA ILE A 422 -11.74 -5.62 -24.54
C ILE A 422 -11.47 -4.37 -23.70
N ASP A 423 -12.01 -4.36 -22.49
CA ASP A 423 -11.65 -3.47 -21.39
C ASP A 423 -11.32 -4.34 -20.16
N TRP A 424 -10.09 -4.22 -19.65
CA TRP A 424 -9.60 -5.13 -18.62
C TRP A 424 -10.42 -5.08 -17.33
N TYR A 425 -10.88 -3.88 -16.93
CA TYR A 425 -11.69 -3.72 -15.74
C TYR A 425 -13.06 -4.39 -15.91
N ASN A 426 -13.75 -4.09 -17.01
CA ASN A 426 -15.10 -4.57 -17.29
C ASN A 426 -15.15 -6.09 -17.50
N ASP A 427 -14.23 -6.62 -18.30
CA ASP A 427 -14.33 -7.98 -18.81
C ASP A 427 -13.66 -9.00 -17.89
N PHE A 428 -12.68 -8.58 -17.05
CA PHE A 428 -11.87 -9.51 -16.27
C PHE A 428 -11.76 -9.14 -14.78
N PHE A 429 -11.42 -7.89 -14.45
CA PHE A 429 -11.23 -7.49 -13.05
C PHE A 429 -12.54 -7.55 -12.24
N TYR A 430 -13.60 -6.87 -12.69
CA TYR A 430 -14.88 -6.84 -11.96
C TYR A 430 -15.53 -8.22 -11.79
N PRO A 431 -15.55 -9.09 -12.81
CA PRO A 431 -16.00 -10.47 -12.64
C PRO A 431 -15.20 -11.25 -11.60
N PHE A 432 -13.88 -11.05 -11.51
CA PHE A 432 -13.05 -11.76 -10.55
C PHE A 432 -13.22 -11.26 -9.11
N ILE A 433 -13.23 -9.94 -8.88
CA ILE A 433 -13.46 -9.41 -7.52
C ILE A 433 -14.82 -9.84 -6.95
N ARG A 434 -15.82 -10.05 -7.81
CA ARG A 434 -17.13 -10.61 -7.44
C ARG A 434 -17.03 -12.06 -6.98
N LYS A 435 -16.27 -12.90 -7.68
CA LYS A 435 -16.00 -14.28 -7.25
C LYS A 435 -15.26 -14.30 -5.91
N TRP A 436 -14.27 -13.42 -5.75
CA TRP A 436 -13.52 -13.27 -4.51
C TRP A 436 -14.43 -12.82 -3.35
N GLU A 437 -15.25 -11.79 -3.54
CA GLU A 437 -16.22 -11.34 -2.54
C GLU A 437 -17.15 -12.48 -2.11
N GLN A 438 -17.75 -13.19 -3.07
CA GLN A 438 -18.63 -14.32 -2.77
C GLN A 438 -17.91 -15.39 -1.94
N ARG A 439 -16.64 -15.64 -2.24
CA ARG A 439 -15.82 -16.60 -1.48
C ARG A 439 -15.58 -16.14 -0.05
N VAL A 440 -15.10 -14.91 0.13
CA VAL A 440 -14.78 -14.34 1.44
C VAL A 440 -16.05 -14.23 2.30
N ARG A 441 -17.15 -13.70 1.73
CA ARG A 441 -18.44 -13.55 2.41
C ARG A 441 -19.10 -14.88 2.76
N GLY A 442 -18.73 -15.97 2.09
CA GLY A 442 -19.15 -17.32 2.47
C GLY A 442 -18.54 -17.82 3.78
N ILE A 443 -17.53 -17.13 4.33
CA ILE A 443 -16.75 -17.55 5.51
C ILE A 443 -16.89 -16.54 6.65
N VAL A 444 -16.78 -15.25 6.35
CA VAL A 444 -16.77 -14.19 7.37
C VAL A 444 -18.00 -13.30 7.32
N SER A 445 -18.29 -12.68 8.47
CA SER A 445 -19.39 -11.71 8.62
C SER A 445 -19.34 -10.60 7.56
N PRO A 446 -20.51 -10.13 7.06
CA PRO A 446 -20.60 -8.94 6.21
C PRO A 446 -19.98 -7.67 6.84
N GLU A 447 -19.80 -7.64 8.16
CA GLU A 447 -19.12 -6.54 8.87
C GLU A 447 -17.63 -6.40 8.53
N LYS A 448 -16.96 -7.47 8.09
CA LYS A 448 -15.55 -7.39 7.67
C LYS A 448 -15.44 -6.55 6.41
N ILE A 449 -14.44 -5.69 6.35
CA ILE A 449 -14.26 -4.74 5.24
C ILE A 449 -13.49 -5.42 4.10
N LEU A 450 -13.89 -5.16 2.86
CA LEU A 450 -13.13 -5.60 1.68
C LEU A 450 -12.39 -4.39 1.09
N PHE A 451 -11.07 -4.47 1.09
CA PHE A 451 -10.19 -3.46 0.54
C PHE A 451 -9.89 -3.81 -0.93
N ILE A 452 -10.03 -2.80 -1.80
CA ILE A 452 -9.77 -2.93 -3.22
C ILE A 452 -8.87 -1.79 -3.66
N GLU A 453 -7.78 -2.16 -4.31
CA GLU A 453 -6.88 -1.28 -5.00
C GLU A 453 -6.96 -1.48 -6.53
N VAL A 454 -6.32 -0.56 -7.25
CA VAL A 454 -6.16 -0.60 -8.70
C VAL A 454 -4.68 -0.38 -9.02
N ILE A 455 -4.34 -0.29 -10.30
CA ILE A 455 -2.96 -0.01 -10.72
C ILE A 455 -2.43 1.24 -9.96
N PRO A 456 -1.23 1.17 -9.36
CA PRO A 456 -0.65 2.27 -8.58
C PRO A 456 -0.60 3.58 -9.34
N ASN A 457 -0.72 4.71 -8.63
CA ASN A 457 -0.62 6.05 -9.21
C ASN A 457 -1.65 6.34 -10.34
N GLU A 458 -2.63 5.45 -10.57
CA GLU A 458 -3.76 5.67 -11.46
C GLU A 458 -4.99 6.21 -10.71
N TYR A 459 -5.88 6.85 -11.47
CA TYR A 459 -7.16 7.28 -10.92
C TYR A 459 -8.14 6.12 -10.84
N CYS A 460 -9.06 6.21 -9.88
CA CYS A 460 -10.14 5.23 -9.74
C CYS A 460 -10.95 5.17 -11.06
N PRO A 461 -11.11 4.00 -11.69
CA PRO A 461 -11.81 3.89 -12.97
C PRO A 461 -13.25 4.42 -12.88
N GLU A 462 -13.67 5.24 -13.84
CA GLU A 462 -15.06 5.74 -13.91
C GLU A 462 -16.08 4.62 -14.16
N SER A 463 -15.61 3.46 -14.63
CA SER A 463 -16.40 2.24 -14.82
C SER A 463 -16.79 1.54 -13.52
N PHE A 464 -16.35 2.01 -12.36
CA PHE A 464 -16.63 1.44 -11.03
C PHE A 464 -18.02 1.83 -10.50
N THR A 465 -19.08 1.49 -11.25
CA THR A 465 -20.47 1.83 -10.91
C THR A 465 -20.96 1.11 -9.64
N PRO A 466 -22.06 1.55 -9.01
CA PRO A 466 -22.61 0.89 -7.82
C PRO A 466 -22.84 -0.63 -7.98
N GLU A 467 -23.21 -1.08 -9.18
CA GLU A 467 -23.42 -2.50 -9.50
C GLU A 467 -22.13 -3.30 -9.64
N ARG A 468 -20.96 -2.64 -9.61
CA ARG A 468 -19.61 -3.22 -9.65
C ARG A 468 -18.86 -3.01 -8.33
N GLN A 469 -19.44 -2.27 -7.40
CA GLN A 469 -18.94 -2.12 -6.03
C GLN A 469 -19.13 -3.39 -5.22
N LEU A 470 -18.15 -3.72 -4.36
CA LEU A 470 -18.27 -4.79 -3.38
C LEU A 470 -19.09 -4.29 -2.17
N SER A 471 -19.70 -5.22 -1.46
CA SER A 471 -20.36 -4.95 -0.17
C SER A 471 -19.32 -4.57 0.89
N ASN A 472 -19.62 -3.50 1.65
CA ASN A 472 -18.78 -3.03 2.75
C ASN A 472 -17.30 -2.85 2.35
N MET A 473 -17.09 -2.02 1.31
CA MET A 473 -15.79 -1.84 0.66
C MET A 473 -15.06 -0.55 1.06
N VAL A 474 -13.74 -0.61 0.99
CA VAL A 474 -12.83 0.54 1.07
C VAL A 474 -11.94 0.55 -0.17
N TYR A 475 -11.75 1.74 -0.75
CA TYR A 475 -10.81 1.93 -1.85
C TYR A 475 -9.41 2.24 -1.30
N ALA A 476 -8.41 1.46 -1.70
CA ALA A 476 -7.08 1.45 -1.11
C ALA A 476 -5.95 1.79 -2.11
N PRO A 477 -6.01 2.90 -2.88
CA PRO A 477 -5.00 3.20 -3.90
C PRO A 477 -3.61 3.48 -3.32
N HIS A 478 -2.59 3.36 -4.15
CA HIS A 478 -1.20 3.68 -3.81
C HIS A 478 -0.75 5.01 -4.40
N TRP A 479 0.21 5.65 -3.72
CA TRP A 479 0.87 6.84 -4.23
C TRP A 479 2.37 6.83 -3.95
N TYR A 480 3.14 7.05 -5.01
CA TYR A 480 4.58 7.29 -4.96
C TYR A 480 4.98 8.53 -5.77
N ASP A 481 6.05 9.23 -5.35
CA ASP A 481 6.75 10.15 -6.24
C ASP A 481 7.55 9.35 -7.28
N LEU A 482 6.97 9.22 -8.47
CA LEU A 482 7.55 8.50 -9.58
C LEU A 482 8.93 9.05 -10.01
N ASN A 483 9.17 10.36 -9.87
CA ASN A 483 10.46 10.94 -10.24
C ASN A 483 11.54 10.56 -9.22
N ALA A 484 11.26 10.73 -7.93
CA ALA A 484 12.20 10.37 -6.86
C ALA A 484 12.45 8.86 -6.80
N LEU A 485 11.40 8.05 -6.99
CA LEU A 485 11.49 6.59 -7.04
C LEU A 485 12.40 6.12 -8.19
N PHE A 486 12.16 6.65 -9.38
CA PHE A 486 12.88 6.24 -10.59
C PHE A 486 14.36 6.69 -10.60
N THR A 487 14.61 7.91 -10.14
CA THR A 487 15.96 8.51 -10.12
C THR A 487 16.77 8.18 -8.87
N LYS A 488 16.11 7.68 -7.81
CA LYS A 488 16.69 7.52 -6.47
C LYS A 488 17.35 8.82 -5.97
N ALA A 489 16.76 9.97 -6.30
CA ALA A 489 17.26 11.28 -5.93
C ALA A 489 16.14 12.23 -5.52
N PHE A 490 16.47 13.16 -4.62
CA PHE A 490 15.57 14.22 -4.18
C PHE A 490 16.35 15.51 -3.89
N GLY A 491 15.77 16.65 -4.26
CA GLY A 491 16.37 17.97 -4.12
C GLY A 491 15.28 19.05 -4.06
N ASP A 492 15.65 20.31 -4.30
CA ASP A 492 14.70 21.44 -4.28
C ASP A 492 13.78 21.50 -5.51
N PHE A 493 13.95 20.63 -6.51
CA PHE A 493 13.10 20.61 -7.69
C PHE A 493 12.29 19.31 -7.75
N THR A 494 10.97 19.43 -7.77
CA THR A 494 10.06 18.28 -7.89
C THR A 494 9.15 18.43 -9.10
N VAL A 495 8.71 17.28 -9.63
CA VAL A 495 7.95 17.20 -10.88
C VAL A 495 6.66 16.42 -10.66
N ASN A 496 5.55 16.96 -11.16
CA ASN A 496 4.28 16.23 -11.23
C ASN A 496 4.26 15.33 -12.47
N VAL A 497 4.92 14.16 -12.36
CA VAL A 497 5.04 13.17 -13.44
C VAL A 497 3.66 12.71 -13.93
N GLN A 498 2.74 12.46 -13.01
CA GLN A 498 1.36 12.11 -13.30
C GLN A 498 0.64 13.18 -14.13
N GLY A 499 0.84 14.45 -13.80
CA GLY A 499 0.32 15.58 -14.57
C GLY A 499 0.88 15.58 -15.99
N LEU A 500 2.22 15.48 -16.13
CA LEU A 500 2.88 15.48 -17.43
C LEU A 500 2.42 14.33 -18.34
N SER A 501 2.36 13.11 -17.80
CA SER A 501 1.89 11.93 -18.55
C SER A 501 0.45 12.08 -19.07
N ARG A 502 -0.35 12.93 -18.42
CA ARG A 502 -1.74 13.24 -18.79
C ARG A 502 -1.89 14.59 -19.51
N GLY A 503 -0.80 15.14 -20.05
CA GLY A 503 -0.81 16.34 -20.90
C GLY A 503 -0.80 17.68 -20.15
N MET A 504 -0.44 17.71 -18.87
CA MET A 504 -0.26 18.96 -18.13
C MET A 504 0.84 19.82 -18.77
N PHE A 505 0.57 21.12 -18.91
CA PHE A 505 1.57 22.07 -19.40
C PHE A 505 2.80 22.09 -18.47
N PRO A 506 4.05 21.94 -18.98
CA PRO A 506 5.23 21.71 -18.15
C PRO A 506 5.47 22.70 -17.01
N LEU A 507 5.25 24.01 -17.23
CA LEU A 507 5.45 25.02 -16.17
C LEU A 507 4.45 24.90 -15.02
N LYS A 508 3.34 24.17 -15.19
CA LYS A 508 2.40 23.83 -14.10
C LYS A 508 2.76 22.52 -13.39
N ALA A 509 3.70 21.76 -13.94
CA ALA A 509 4.15 20.49 -13.39
C ALA A 509 5.48 20.60 -12.63
N PHE A 510 6.12 21.77 -12.64
CA PHE A 510 7.43 22.02 -12.05
C PHE A 510 7.29 22.83 -10.76
N TYR A 511 7.89 22.32 -9.69
CA TYR A 511 7.77 22.90 -8.35
C TYR A 511 9.17 23.11 -7.76
N TRP A 512 9.37 24.25 -7.09
CA TRP A 512 10.63 24.64 -6.47
C TRP A 512 10.52 24.76 -4.95
N GLY A 513 11.59 24.35 -4.26
CA GLY A 513 11.75 24.41 -2.82
C GLY A 513 10.88 23.40 -2.08
N HIS A 514 11.05 23.37 -0.75
CA HIS A 514 10.25 22.51 0.12
C HIS A 514 8.76 22.83 0.08
N ALA A 515 8.41 24.12 0.00
CA ALA A 515 7.03 24.55 -0.15
C ALA A 515 6.41 24.00 -1.45
N GLY A 516 7.15 24.07 -2.57
CA GLY A 516 6.72 23.51 -3.84
C GLY A 516 6.54 21.98 -3.79
N ALA A 517 7.42 21.25 -3.10
CA ALA A 517 7.28 19.80 -2.91
C ALA A 517 6.01 19.45 -2.12
N ARG A 518 5.74 20.15 -1.00
CA ARG A 518 4.51 20.00 -0.21
C ARG A 518 3.26 20.23 -1.09
N ASP A 519 3.26 21.27 -1.91
CA ASP A 519 2.12 21.61 -2.78
C ASP A 519 1.93 20.62 -3.92
N ASN A 520 3.03 20.18 -4.55
CA ASN A 520 3.01 19.16 -5.61
C ASN A 520 2.36 17.86 -5.12
N TYR A 521 2.86 17.31 -4.01
CA TYR A 521 2.37 16.04 -3.48
C TYR A 521 0.95 16.17 -2.95
N SER A 522 0.62 17.29 -2.28
CA SER A 522 -0.75 17.59 -1.86
C SER A 522 -1.73 17.55 -3.04
N LEU A 523 -1.37 18.14 -4.18
CA LEU A 523 -2.22 18.14 -5.36
C LEU A 523 -2.43 16.74 -5.94
N GLN A 524 -1.34 15.96 -6.08
CA GLN A 524 -1.41 14.60 -6.64
C GLN A 524 -2.25 13.67 -5.76
N ILE A 525 -1.99 13.65 -4.44
CA ILE A 525 -2.72 12.83 -3.47
C ILE A 525 -4.20 13.23 -3.43
N LYS A 526 -4.49 14.54 -3.37
CA LYS A 526 -5.86 15.05 -3.40
C LYS A 526 -6.60 14.57 -4.65
N ASN A 527 -5.96 14.63 -5.82
CA ASN A 527 -6.57 14.16 -7.06
C ASN A 527 -6.93 12.68 -7.00
N ILE A 528 -6.05 11.82 -6.47
CA ILE A 528 -6.35 10.38 -6.31
C ILE A 528 -7.59 10.17 -5.43
N VAL A 529 -7.65 10.86 -4.29
CA VAL A 529 -8.77 10.75 -3.34
C VAL A 529 -10.08 11.27 -3.96
N GLU A 530 -10.03 12.42 -4.63
CA GLU A 530 -11.22 13.01 -5.27
C GLU A 530 -11.73 12.18 -6.45
N HIS A 531 -10.86 11.55 -7.23
CA HIS A 531 -11.29 10.58 -8.26
C HIS A 531 -11.92 9.33 -7.64
N GLY A 532 -11.44 8.90 -6.46
CA GLY A 532 -12.11 7.87 -5.66
C GLY A 532 -13.56 8.24 -5.36
N TYR A 533 -13.81 9.44 -4.82
CA TYR A 533 -15.17 9.91 -4.53
C TYR A 533 -16.02 10.12 -5.79
N LYS A 534 -15.41 10.59 -6.88
CA LYS A 534 -16.10 10.77 -8.17
C LYS A 534 -16.64 9.44 -8.71
N SER A 535 -15.84 8.39 -8.65
CA SER A 535 -16.19 7.08 -9.20
C SER A 535 -17.05 6.25 -8.24
N LEU A 536 -16.75 6.30 -6.93
CA LEU A 536 -17.34 5.40 -5.93
C LEU A 536 -18.47 6.05 -5.11
N GLY A 537 -18.59 7.37 -5.15
CA GLY A 537 -19.43 8.14 -4.23
C GLY A 537 -18.79 8.27 -2.85
N GLU A 538 -19.62 8.40 -1.82
CA GLU A 538 -19.20 8.54 -0.42
C GLU A 538 -18.74 7.20 0.16
N ARG A 539 -17.62 6.66 -0.32
CA ARG A 539 -16.95 5.46 0.20
C ARG A 539 -15.58 5.81 0.75
N PRO A 540 -15.10 5.13 1.81
CA PRO A 540 -13.82 5.50 2.40
C PRO A 540 -12.69 5.22 1.41
N VAL A 541 -11.74 6.15 1.39
CA VAL A 541 -10.46 6.02 0.70
C VAL A 541 -9.36 5.98 1.75
N ILE A 542 -8.43 5.05 1.60
CA ILE A 542 -7.20 4.96 2.39
C ILE A 542 -6.04 4.85 1.41
N ILE A 543 -4.92 5.53 1.64
CA ILE A 543 -3.73 5.28 0.83
C ILE A 543 -3.08 3.98 1.35
N GLY A 544 -3.29 2.88 0.63
CA GLY A 544 -2.84 1.53 1.02
C GLY A 544 -1.32 1.41 1.06
N GLU A 545 -0.64 2.23 0.27
CA GLU A 545 0.80 2.25 0.22
C GLU A 545 1.33 3.61 -0.24
N CYS A 546 2.27 4.15 0.52
CA CYS A 546 3.07 5.31 0.16
C CYS A 546 4.36 5.33 0.98
N GLY A 547 5.47 5.70 0.36
CA GLY A 547 6.76 5.63 1.02
C GLY A 547 7.84 6.38 0.25
N ILE A 548 9.04 6.41 0.85
CA ILE A 548 10.22 7.00 0.23
C ILE A 548 11.41 6.05 0.33
N PRO A 549 12.31 6.05 -0.65
CA PRO A 549 13.58 5.38 -0.50
C PRO A 549 14.43 6.10 0.56
N MET A 550 15.04 5.34 1.46
CA MET A 550 16.05 5.83 2.40
C MET A 550 17.42 5.91 1.74
N ASP A 551 17.66 5.11 0.70
CA ASP A 551 18.88 5.06 -0.11
C ASP A 551 19.01 6.21 -1.14
N LEU A 552 18.19 7.27 -1.00
CA LEU A 552 18.23 8.47 -1.82
C LEU A 552 19.63 9.12 -1.88
N ASN A 553 19.89 9.82 -2.98
CA ASN A 553 21.07 10.65 -3.17
C ASN A 553 22.37 9.87 -2.95
N LYS A 554 22.47 8.71 -3.60
CA LYS A 554 23.65 7.81 -3.54
C LYS A 554 23.97 7.33 -2.12
N LYS A 555 22.95 7.10 -1.29
CA LYS A 555 23.10 6.57 0.08
C LYS A 555 23.92 7.47 1.00
N GLU A 556 24.08 8.76 0.70
CA GLU A 556 24.92 9.69 1.49
C GLU A 556 24.50 9.73 2.96
N ALA A 557 23.20 9.66 3.25
CA ALA A 557 22.67 9.68 4.62
C ALA A 557 23.14 8.48 5.47
N PHE A 558 23.46 7.34 4.85
CA PHE A 558 23.84 6.12 5.58
C PHE A 558 25.24 6.24 6.19
N THR A 559 26.11 7.06 5.59
CA THR A 559 27.47 7.29 6.05
C THR A 559 27.61 8.60 6.83
N SER A 560 26.93 9.65 6.39
CA SER A 560 27.01 10.99 7.00
C SER A 560 26.10 11.18 8.22
N ASP A 561 25.09 10.31 8.37
CA ASP A 561 23.97 10.48 9.29
C ASP A 561 23.17 11.78 9.08
N ASN A 562 23.35 12.42 7.92
CA ASN A 562 22.56 13.57 7.49
C ASN A 562 21.35 13.11 6.67
N TRP A 563 20.20 13.05 7.34
CA TRP A 563 18.94 12.58 6.77
C TRP A 563 18.05 13.69 6.21
N MET A 564 18.60 14.87 5.93
CA MET A 564 17.82 16.06 5.56
C MET A 564 16.88 15.79 4.37
N TRP A 565 17.37 15.16 3.30
CA TRP A 565 16.56 14.93 2.09
C TRP A 565 15.44 13.91 2.29
N GLN A 566 15.73 12.82 3.00
CA GLN A 566 14.75 11.80 3.40
C GLN A 566 13.70 12.41 4.34
N THR A 567 14.10 13.27 5.27
CA THR A 567 13.19 13.99 6.17
C THR A 567 12.28 14.92 5.37
N ARG A 568 12.83 15.70 4.42
CA ARG A 568 12.06 16.62 3.56
C ARG A 568 11.05 15.88 2.68
N ILE A 569 11.46 14.86 1.93
CA ILE A 569 10.52 14.14 1.04
C ILE A 569 9.44 13.41 1.84
N MET A 570 9.75 12.81 3.00
CA MET A 570 8.76 12.22 3.90
C MET A 570 7.78 13.27 4.44
N ASP A 571 8.28 14.42 4.89
CA ASP A 571 7.44 15.52 5.36
C ASP A 571 6.50 16.05 4.27
N ALA A 572 6.99 16.25 3.04
CA ALA A 572 6.15 16.69 1.93
C ALA A 572 5.03 15.68 1.62
N MET A 573 5.34 14.38 1.65
CA MET A 573 4.37 13.32 1.39
C MET A 573 3.30 13.27 2.46
N ILE A 574 3.69 13.21 3.75
CA ILE A 574 2.72 13.13 4.84
C ILE A 574 1.90 14.42 4.96
N THR A 575 2.49 15.59 4.65
CA THR A 575 1.74 16.86 4.53
C THR A 575 0.64 16.77 3.48
N GLY A 576 0.89 16.12 2.34
CA GLY A 576 -0.13 15.89 1.30
C GLY A 576 -1.25 14.96 1.74
N LEU A 577 -0.93 13.91 2.49
CA LEU A 577 -1.92 13.00 3.11
C LEU A 577 -2.78 13.75 4.16
N GLU A 578 -2.13 14.57 4.99
CA GLU A 578 -2.75 15.39 6.04
C GLU A 578 -3.73 16.41 5.48
N ARG A 579 -3.29 17.20 4.49
CA ARG A 579 -4.14 18.17 3.78
C ARG A 579 -5.30 17.51 3.04
N SER A 580 -5.15 16.20 2.73
CA SER A 580 -6.19 15.41 2.09
C SER A 580 -7.14 14.71 3.06
N LEU A 581 -6.89 14.82 4.38
CA LEU A 581 -7.65 14.14 5.44
C LEU A 581 -7.84 12.64 5.19
N VAL A 582 -6.87 12.01 4.54
CA VAL A 582 -6.93 10.60 4.15
C VAL A 582 -6.10 9.76 5.11
N GLY A 583 -6.64 8.60 5.50
CA GLY A 583 -5.85 7.60 6.22
C GLY A 583 -4.78 7.00 5.32
N TYR A 584 -3.78 6.35 5.90
CA TYR A 584 -2.71 5.74 5.11
C TYR A 584 -1.95 4.64 5.84
N THR A 585 -1.28 3.78 5.08
CA THR A 585 -0.30 2.79 5.54
C THR A 585 1.06 3.03 4.87
N LEU A 586 2.08 3.40 5.66
CA LEU A 586 3.39 3.76 5.14
C LEU A 586 4.19 2.54 4.66
N TRP A 587 4.90 2.68 3.54
CA TRP A 587 5.87 1.73 2.99
C TRP A 587 7.30 2.13 3.37
N CYS A 588 8.03 1.36 4.18
CA CYS A 588 7.52 0.21 4.94
C CYS A 588 8.09 0.11 6.36
N TYR A 589 7.49 -0.75 7.18
CA TYR A 589 8.15 -1.22 8.40
C TYR A 589 8.73 -2.61 8.12
N ASN A 590 10.04 -2.67 7.86
CA ASN A 590 10.75 -3.94 7.69
C ASN A 590 11.68 -4.19 8.91
N PRO A 591 11.38 -5.20 9.75
CA PRO A 591 12.14 -5.51 10.97
C PRO A 591 13.54 -6.07 10.69
N SER A 592 13.76 -6.63 9.50
CA SER A 592 15.04 -7.19 9.06
C SER A 592 15.90 -6.17 8.30
N ASN A 593 15.38 -4.98 8.02
CA ASN A 593 16.09 -4.00 7.21
C ASN A 593 17.34 -3.48 7.93
N ASP A 594 18.42 -3.26 7.19
CA ASP A 594 19.58 -2.50 7.66
C ASP A 594 20.10 -1.52 6.59
N ASP A 595 21.13 -0.74 6.95
CA ASP A 595 21.69 0.31 6.10
C ASP A 595 22.57 -0.23 4.95
N GLU A 596 22.96 -1.50 5.01
CA GLU A 596 23.88 -2.14 4.07
C GLU A 596 23.11 -2.95 3.02
N MET A 597 22.28 -3.89 3.48
CA MET A 597 21.49 -4.82 2.67
C MET A 597 20.09 -4.28 2.34
N GLY A 598 19.64 -3.19 2.97
CA GLY A 598 18.30 -2.66 2.71
C GLY A 598 17.23 -3.65 3.12
N ASP A 599 16.32 -3.98 2.22
CA ASP A 599 15.17 -4.87 2.44
C ASP A 599 15.46 -6.37 2.26
N ASN A 600 16.67 -6.72 1.80
CA ASN A 600 17.10 -8.07 1.46
C ASN A 600 16.21 -8.78 0.41
N TRP A 601 15.62 -8.00 -0.51
CA TRP A 601 14.78 -8.52 -1.59
C TRP A 601 15.26 -8.10 -2.98
N ASN A 602 15.40 -6.79 -3.24
CA ASN A 602 15.76 -6.27 -4.57
C ASN A 602 16.77 -5.10 -4.51
N GLY A 603 17.50 -5.01 -3.40
CA GLY A 603 18.47 -3.94 -3.16
C GLY A 603 17.84 -2.60 -2.79
N GLU A 604 16.54 -2.56 -2.49
CA GLU A 604 15.86 -1.36 -2.06
C GLU A 604 16.00 -1.14 -0.55
N SER A 605 15.85 0.11 -0.10
CA SER A 605 15.80 0.43 1.33
C SER A 605 14.69 1.44 1.56
N PHE A 606 13.47 0.97 1.77
CA PHE A 606 12.30 1.83 2.06
C PHE A 606 11.99 1.97 3.54
N SER A 607 12.48 1.04 4.35
CA SER A 607 12.09 1.00 5.76
C SER A 607 12.55 2.27 6.45
N TRP A 608 11.75 2.94 7.27
CA TRP A 608 12.32 3.95 8.19
C TRP A 608 12.89 3.29 9.45
N PHE A 609 12.73 1.97 9.62
CA PHE A 609 13.38 1.21 10.68
C PHE A 609 14.65 0.51 10.17
N SER A 610 15.72 0.52 10.95
CA SER A 610 16.99 -0.18 10.69
C SER A 610 17.39 -0.99 11.92
N ARG A 611 17.45 -2.33 11.78
CA ARG A 611 17.81 -3.25 12.86
C ARG A 611 19.21 -2.97 13.41
N LYS A 612 20.15 -2.58 12.55
CA LYS A 612 21.51 -2.19 12.92
C LYS A 612 21.57 -0.99 13.88
N ARG A 613 20.54 -0.14 13.87
CA ARG A 613 20.42 1.06 14.72
C ARG A 613 19.55 0.83 15.97
N ALA A 614 18.97 -0.36 16.13
CA ALA A 614 18.11 -0.67 17.26
C ALA A 614 18.90 -1.13 18.49
N LEU A 615 18.32 -0.95 19.68
CA LEU A 615 18.87 -1.51 20.91
C LEU A 615 18.56 -3.02 20.99
N PRO A 616 19.40 -3.81 21.68
CA PRO A 616 19.08 -5.19 21.96
C PRO A 616 17.87 -5.31 22.91
N PRO A 617 17.10 -6.42 22.85
CA PRO A 617 15.85 -6.57 23.60
C PRO A 617 15.95 -6.33 25.11
N PHE A 618 17.07 -6.71 25.75
CA PHE A 618 17.27 -6.53 27.20
C PHE A 618 17.40 -5.07 27.66
N LEU A 619 17.51 -4.11 26.73
CA LEU A 619 17.51 -2.67 27.00
C LEU A 619 16.19 -2.00 26.63
N LEU A 620 15.20 -2.77 26.16
CA LEU A 620 13.92 -2.23 25.75
C LEU A 620 12.90 -2.25 26.88
N TYR A 621 12.20 -1.13 26.99
CA TYR A 621 10.99 -0.96 27.76
C TYR A 621 9.80 -0.90 26.80
N TYR A 622 8.64 -1.42 27.20
CA TYR A 622 7.47 -1.60 26.34
C TYR A 622 6.31 -0.66 26.68
N GLU A 623 6.51 0.29 27.58
CA GLU A 623 5.59 1.39 27.83
C GLU A 623 5.49 2.30 26.62
N GLN A 624 4.33 2.94 26.44
CA GLN A 624 4.10 3.81 25.30
C GLN A 624 5.07 5.00 25.26
N THR A 625 5.47 5.51 26.42
CA THR A 625 6.42 6.62 26.58
C THR A 625 7.91 6.19 26.57
N ALA A 626 8.22 4.91 26.37
CA ALA A 626 9.60 4.41 26.41
C ALA A 626 10.45 4.91 25.22
N VAL A 627 11.38 5.84 25.49
CA VAL A 627 12.32 6.40 24.49
C VAL A 627 13.24 5.34 23.88
N SER A 628 13.50 4.24 24.59
CA SER A 628 14.29 3.11 24.07
C SER A 628 13.71 2.53 22.77
N LEU A 629 12.39 2.63 22.57
CA LEU A 629 11.71 2.13 21.37
C LEU A 629 11.98 2.97 20.12
N ASP A 630 12.40 4.23 20.26
CA ASP A 630 12.75 5.11 19.14
C ASP A 630 14.07 4.69 18.47
N GLN A 631 14.91 3.94 19.18
CA GLN A 631 16.14 3.39 18.63
C GLN A 631 15.83 2.42 17.49
N GLY A 632 16.60 2.54 16.41
CA GLY A 632 16.34 1.88 15.12
C GLY A 632 15.53 2.73 14.14
N GLY A 633 14.78 3.72 14.62
CA GLY A 633 14.07 4.65 13.75
C GLY A 633 14.99 5.63 13.03
N ARG A 634 14.73 5.85 11.75
CA ARG A 634 15.29 6.89 10.88
C ARG A 634 14.22 7.95 10.69
N ILE A 635 14.63 9.21 10.58
CA ILE A 635 13.75 10.35 10.23
C ILE A 635 12.44 10.44 11.04
N LEU A 636 12.43 9.96 12.29
CA LEU A 636 11.23 9.94 13.14
C LEU A 636 10.51 11.29 13.27
N PRO A 637 11.18 12.47 13.30
CA PRO A 637 10.49 13.75 13.30
C PRO A 637 9.53 13.96 12.11
N ALA A 638 9.86 13.42 10.93
CA ALA A 638 8.98 13.48 9.76
C ALA A 638 7.88 12.42 9.78
N VAL A 639 8.17 11.25 10.32
CA VAL A 639 7.29 10.07 10.31
C VAL A 639 6.26 10.13 11.45
N VAL A 640 6.67 10.47 12.67
CA VAL A 640 5.87 10.40 13.89
C VAL A 640 5.24 11.77 14.17
N ARG A 641 4.03 11.98 13.65
CA ARG A 641 3.32 13.27 13.68
C ARG A 641 2.03 13.20 14.50
N PRO A 642 1.59 14.31 15.12
CA PRO A 642 0.28 14.36 15.75
C PRO A 642 -0.85 14.22 14.73
N TYR A 643 -1.98 13.66 15.15
CA TYR A 643 -3.17 13.58 14.29
C TYR A 643 -4.47 13.37 15.07
N PRO A 644 -5.62 13.86 14.54
CA PRO A 644 -6.93 13.60 15.11
C PRO A 644 -7.33 12.14 14.85
N ALA A 645 -7.07 11.27 15.82
CA ALA A 645 -7.31 9.84 15.68
C ALA A 645 -8.81 9.52 15.81
N LYS A 646 -9.50 10.13 16.77
CA LYS A 646 -10.95 9.96 16.95
C LYS A 646 -11.60 11.33 17.08
N THR A 647 -12.38 11.73 16.09
CA THR A 647 -13.05 13.04 16.06
C THR A 647 -14.52 12.89 16.43
N ALA A 648 -14.98 13.61 17.46
CA ALA A 648 -16.39 13.77 17.78
C ALA A 648 -17.05 14.75 16.80
N GLY A 649 -17.14 14.36 15.53
CA GLY A 649 -17.63 15.16 14.41
C GLY A 649 -16.91 14.80 13.10
N ILE A 650 -17.12 15.64 12.09
CA ILE A 650 -16.55 15.48 10.73
C ILE A 650 -15.31 16.37 10.58
N PRO A 651 -14.10 15.80 10.37
CA PRO A 651 -12.90 16.56 10.07
C PRO A 651 -13.07 17.44 8.83
N LEU A 652 -12.65 18.71 8.91
CA LEU A 652 -12.73 19.68 7.82
C LEU A 652 -11.36 20.13 7.32
N ARG A 653 -10.38 20.23 8.23
CA ARG A 653 -9.00 20.63 7.91
C ARG A 653 -8.05 20.16 9.00
N PHE A 654 -6.87 19.73 8.60
CA PHE A 654 -5.74 19.46 9.50
C PHE A 654 -4.45 19.93 8.86
N GLU A 655 -3.65 20.69 9.60
CA GLU A 655 -2.33 21.18 9.17
C GLU A 655 -1.35 21.04 10.32
N TYR A 656 -0.19 20.46 10.06
CA TYR A 656 0.89 20.31 11.04
C TYR A 656 2.20 20.83 10.46
N GLU A 657 2.93 21.61 11.27
CA GLU A 657 4.25 22.13 10.93
C GLU A 657 5.32 21.43 11.78
N MET A 658 6.06 20.53 11.13
CA MET A 658 7.10 19.71 11.74
C MET A 658 8.21 20.54 12.41
N ASN A 659 8.58 21.70 11.86
CA ASN A 659 9.66 22.53 12.42
C ASN A 659 9.31 23.15 13.77
N THR A 660 8.03 23.35 14.05
CA THR A 660 7.56 23.99 15.30
C THR A 660 6.85 23.01 16.23
N GLY A 661 6.32 21.91 15.68
CA GLY A 661 5.45 20.97 16.37
C GLY A 661 3.99 21.44 16.50
N SER A 662 3.65 22.60 15.92
CA SER A 662 2.32 23.17 16.00
C SER A 662 1.38 22.57 14.95
N PHE A 663 0.09 22.46 15.28
CA PHE A 663 -0.95 22.07 14.33
C PHE A 663 -2.25 22.85 14.53
N ALA A 664 -3.02 22.95 13.45
CA ALA A 664 -4.39 23.45 13.46
C ALA A 664 -5.35 22.34 13.04
N PHE A 665 -6.49 22.23 13.76
CA PHE A 665 -7.52 21.25 13.45
C PHE A 665 -8.91 21.90 13.44
N GLU A 666 -9.67 21.64 12.39
CA GLU A 666 -11.05 22.07 12.24
C GLU A 666 -11.97 20.87 12.01
N TRP A 667 -13.11 20.83 12.71
CA TRP A 667 -14.14 19.83 12.51
C TRP A 667 -15.54 20.41 12.73
N ALA A 668 -16.57 19.74 12.22
CA ALA A 668 -17.96 20.12 12.42
C ALA A 668 -18.75 19.04 13.16
N ASN A 669 -19.68 19.46 14.01
CA ASN A 669 -20.72 18.57 14.53
C ASN A 669 -21.57 18.06 13.35
N ALA A 670 -21.83 16.75 13.33
CA ALA A 670 -22.72 16.15 12.34
C ALA A 670 -24.13 16.73 12.42
N ASP A 671 -24.79 16.86 11.25
CA ASP A 671 -26.21 17.16 11.17
C ASP A 671 -26.98 15.90 10.75
N SER A 672 -27.22 15.04 11.74
CA SER A 672 -27.95 13.78 11.54
C SER A 672 -29.45 14.00 11.25
N SER A 673 -29.96 15.23 11.34
CA SER A 673 -31.37 15.57 11.15
C SER A 673 -31.70 16.07 9.74
N ALA A 674 -30.69 16.55 9.00
CA ALA A 674 -30.86 17.03 7.63
C ALA A 674 -30.99 15.85 6.64
N PRO A 675 -32.05 15.80 5.82
CA PRO A 675 -32.15 14.82 4.75
C PRO A 675 -31.04 15.04 3.72
N VAL A 676 -30.45 13.96 3.22
CA VAL A 676 -29.57 14.02 2.06
C VAL A 676 -30.39 14.56 0.88
N THR A 677 -29.99 15.70 0.32
CA THR A 677 -30.77 16.31 -0.76
C THR A 677 -30.65 15.50 -2.05
N LYS A 678 -31.61 15.61 -2.97
CA LYS A 678 -31.55 14.92 -4.28
C LYS A 678 -30.35 15.35 -5.14
N GLU A 679 -29.74 16.50 -4.87
CA GLU A 679 -28.49 16.94 -5.52
C GLU A 679 -27.25 16.30 -4.89
N GLU A 680 -27.32 16.02 -3.60
CA GLU A 680 -26.33 15.28 -2.81
C GLU A 680 -26.34 13.79 -3.14
N GLU A 681 -27.53 13.19 -3.36
CA GLU A 681 -27.68 11.81 -3.86
C GLU A 681 -27.19 11.64 -5.30
N LYS A 682 -27.25 12.70 -6.12
CA LYS A 682 -26.82 12.70 -7.52
C LYS A 682 -25.36 13.12 -7.72
N GLY A 683 -24.59 13.33 -6.65
CA GLY A 683 -23.18 13.72 -6.71
C GLY A 683 -22.91 15.07 -7.39
N LYS A 684 -23.91 15.99 -7.43
CA LYS A 684 -23.79 17.31 -8.09
C LYS A 684 -23.41 18.45 -7.15
N ALA A 685 -23.44 18.23 -5.83
CA ALA A 685 -22.90 19.18 -4.87
C ALA A 685 -21.36 19.18 -4.94
N ASN A 686 -20.72 20.35 -4.77
CA ASN A 686 -19.27 20.54 -4.83
C ASN A 686 -18.56 19.91 -3.61
N ARG A 687 -18.68 18.58 -3.45
CA ARG A 687 -18.24 17.78 -2.31
C ARG A 687 -16.86 17.20 -2.58
N GLY A 688 -15.83 17.96 -2.23
CA GLY A 688 -14.43 17.53 -2.33
C GLY A 688 -13.86 17.10 -0.99
N VAL A 689 -12.55 16.88 -0.98
CA VAL A 689 -11.76 16.68 0.25
C VAL A 689 -11.93 17.87 1.21
N SER A 690 -11.94 19.10 0.68
CA SER A 690 -12.00 20.34 1.46
C SER A 690 -13.42 20.75 1.90
N SER A 691 -14.44 19.96 1.56
CA SER A 691 -15.84 20.25 1.90
C SER A 691 -16.63 18.93 2.00
N PRO A 692 -16.30 18.08 2.99
CA PRO A 692 -16.98 16.80 3.15
C PRO A 692 -18.45 17.00 3.59
N PRO A 693 -19.34 16.03 3.29
CA PRO A 693 -20.71 16.07 3.78
C PRO A 693 -20.77 16.05 5.31
N ILE A 694 -21.56 16.96 5.89
CA ILE A 694 -21.88 16.97 7.33
C ILE A 694 -23.24 16.33 7.64
N SER A 695 -24.07 16.14 6.60
CA SER A 695 -25.37 15.51 6.67
C SER A 695 -25.26 14.00 6.50
N GLY A 696 -26.23 13.26 7.05
CA GLY A 696 -26.32 11.81 6.90
C GLY A 696 -25.28 11.00 7.68
N HIS A 697 -24.43 11.64 8.51
CA HIS A 697 -23.54 10.96 9.44
C HIS A 697 -24.33 10.40 10.66
N PRO A 698 -23.91 9.27 11.27
CA PRO A 698 -24.60 8.70 12.41
C PRO A 698 -24.72 9.69 13.56
N VAL A 699 -25.76 9.53 14.38
CA VAL A 699 -25.92 10.32 15.60
C VAL A 699 -24.68 10.14 16.47
N VAL A 700 -24.03 11.25 16.80
CA VAL A 700 -22.81 11.24 17.59
C VAL A 700 -23.18 11.14 19.07
N GLY A 701 -22.97 9.98 19.67
CA GLY A 701 -23.21 9.71 21.10
C GLY A 701 -22.00 10.06 21.97
N ASN A 702 -21.20 11.05 21.55
CA ASN A 702 -19.90 11.40 22.13
C ASN A 702 -19.53 12.85 21.80
N TRP A 703 -18.88 13.55 22.74
CA TRP A 703 -18.38 14.92 22.56
C TRP A 703 -16.87 15.06 22.79
N GLU A 704 -16.16 13.95 22.99
CA GLU A 704 -14.70 13.89 23.21
C GLU A 704 -13.96 13.51 21.93
N THR A 705 -13.14 14.44 21.45
CA THR A 705 -12.14 14.23 20.40
C THR A 705 -10.82 13.81 21.04
N GLU A 706 -10.18 12.77 20.51
CA GLU A 706 -8.86 12.28 20.93
C GLU A 706 -7.84 12.51 19.81
N ILE A 707 -6.82 13.32 20.11
CA ILE A 707 -5.72 13.67 19.19
C ILE A 707 -4.45 13.01 19.70
N PHE A 708 -3.79 12.22 18.85
CA PHE A 708 -2.47 11.68 19.18
C PHE A 708 -1.44 12.82 19.19
N ILE A 709 -0.67 12.94 20.27
CA ILE A 709 0.48 13.83 20.36
C ILE A 709 1.71 12.98 20.72
N PRO A 710 2.70 12.83 19.83
CA PRO A 710 3.87 12.04 20.11
C PRO A 710 4.62 12.52 21.35
N SER A 711 4.99 11.60 22.26
CA SER A 711 5.85 11.97 23.40
C SER A 711 7.19 12.52 22.92
N MET A 712 7.66 12.08 21.74
CA MET A 712 8.90 12.58 21.12
C MET A 712 8.93 14.10 20.95
N ILE A 713 7.77 14.72 20.68
CA ILE A 713 7.67 16.17 20.53
C ILE A 713 7.14 16.84 21.79
N ALA A 714 6.35 16.15 22.62
CA ALA A 714 5.74 16.72 23.82
C ALA A 714 6.63 16.64 25.07
N ASP A 715 7.57 15.69 25.14
CA ASP A 715 8.40 15.47 26.33
C ASP A 715 9.17 16.74 26.72
N GLY A 716 9.12 17.06 28.00
CA GLY A 716 9.70 18.27 28.58
C GLY A 716 9.07 19.60 28.11
N ARG A 717 7.93 19.58 27.41
CA ARG A 717 7.26 20.77 26.87
C ARG A 717 5.81 20.87 27.33
N LYS A 718 5.33 22.12 27.44
CA LYS A 718 3.90 22.37 27.68
C LYS A 718 3.15 22.36 26.36
N VAL A 719 2.13 21.51 26.24
CA VAL A 719 1.14 21.57 25.15
C VAL A 719 0.16 22.71 25.45
N VAL A 720 0.11 23.71 24.56
CA VAL A 720 -0.78 24.87 24.64
C VAL A 720 -1.89 24.69 23.61
N VAL A 721 -3.14 24.86 24.04
CA VAL A 721 -4.33 24.68 23.19
C VAL A 721 -5.11 25.98 23.18
N ASP A 722 -5.16 26.61 22.01
CA ASP A 722 -5.88 27.85 21.74
C ASP A 722 -7.10 27.59 20.84
N GLY A 723 -8.04 28.54 20.81
CA GLY A 723 -9.25 28.46 19.97
C GLY A 723 -10.48 27.79 20.62
N LEU A 724 -10.35 27.32 21.87
CA LEU A 724 -11.47 26.75 22.63
C LEU A 724 -12.55 27.80 22.95
N GLU A 725 -13.83 27.43 22.81
CA GLU A 725 -14.98 28.27 23.10
C GLU A 725 -15.41 28.20 24.57
N PRO A 726 -16.23 29.16 25.06
CA PRO A 726 -16.83 29.04 26.39
C PRO A 726 -17.62 27.73 26.54
N GLY A 727 -17.19 26.91 27.51
CA GLY A 727 -17.78 25.60 27.78
C GLY A 727 -17.00 24.41 27.22
N ASP A 728 -16.00 24.68 26.36
CA ASP A 728 -15.05 23.65 25.94
C ASP A 728 -14.03 23.37 27.06
N SER A 729 -13.48 22.16 27.06
CA SER A 729 -12.42 21.77 28.00
C SER A 729 -11.45 20.79 27.35
N TYR A 730 -10.21 20.74 27.85
CA TYR A 730 -9.20 19.83 27.33
C TYR A 730 -8.31 19.26 28.44
N LEU A 731 -7.66 18.13 28.13
CA LEU A 731 -6.59 17.53 28.92
C LEU A 731 -5.54 16.93 27.98
N HIS A 732 -4.27 17.27 28.17
CA HIS A 732 -3.17 16.54 27.56
C HIS A 732 -2.62 15.51 28.57
N ASP A 733 -2.71 14.23 28.24
CA ASP A 733 -2.12 13.13 28.98
C ASP A 733 -0.91 12.59 28.20
N GLU A 734 0.27 12.90 28.71
CA GLU A 734 1.54 12.53 28.10
C GLU A 734 1.80 11.02 28.13
N GLN A 735 1.37 10.32 29.20
CA GLN A 735 1.56 8.87 29.32
C GLN A 735 0.78 8.11 28.25
N ARG A 736 -0.39 8.65 27.88
CA ARG A 736 -1.24 8.14 26.80
C ARG A 736 -0.93 8.75 25.44
N GLN A 737 0.00 9.71 25.36
CA GLN A 737 0.30 10.48 24.15
C GLN A 737 -0.98 11.05 23.50
N THR A 738 -1.90 11.57 24.32
CA THR A 738 -3.25 11.94 23.88
C THR A 738 -3.67 13.30 24.41
N LEU A 739 -4.12 14.16 23.50
CA LEU A 739 -4.90 15.37 23.82
C LEU A 739 -6.39 15.06 23.66
N PHE A 740 -7.11 15.17 24.77
CA PHE A 740 -8.57 15.05 24.84
C PHE A 740 -9.19 16.44 24.78
N ILE A 741 -10.19 16.63 23.92
CA ILE A 741 -10.96 17.88 23.81
C ILE A 741 -12.44 17.54 23.88
N VAL A 742 -13.16 18.17 24.80
CA VAL A 742 -14.62 18.05 24.93
C VAL A 742 -15.26 19.38 24.56
N THR A 743 -16.14 19.37 23.56
CA THR A 743 -16.82 20.59 23.11
C THR A 743 -18.13 20.83 23.87
N GLY A 744 -18.35 22.08 24.27
CA GLY A 744 -19.56 22.54 24.95
C GLY A 744 -20.71 22.81 23.99
N ASN A 745 -20.42 23.32 22.79
CA ASN A 745 -21.45 23.61 21.80
C ASN A 745 -21.79 22.38 20.94
N ARG A 746 -22.95 21.80 21.23
CA ARG A 746 -23.45 20.54 20.64
C ARG A 746 -24.42 20.73 19.47
N SER A 747 -24.56 21.96 18.98
CA SER A 747 -25.50 22.29 17.90
C SER A 747 -25.09 21.62 16.59
N ALA A 748 -26.05 21.11 15.82
CA ALA A 748 -25.80 20.51 14.51
C ALA A 748 -25.09 21.50 13.57
N GLY A 749 -24.09 21.02 12.81
CA GLY A 749 -23.32 21.82 11.86
C GLY A 749 -22.36 22.85 12.48
N LYS A 750 -22.30 22.96 13.82
CA LYS A 750 -21.34 23.84 14.50
C LYS A 750 -19.91 23.44 14.13
N LYS A 751 -19.12 24.40 13.65
CA LYS A 751 -17.69 24.26 13.40
C LYS A 751 -16.89 24.61 14.65
N HIS A 752 -15.88 23.81 14.93
CA HIS A 752 -14.88 23.98 15.97
C HIS A 752 -13.50 24.12 15.32
N LYS A 753 -12.64 24.91 15.93
CA LYS A 753 -11.25 25.09 15.50
C LYS A 753 -10.36 25.16 16.73
N VAL A 754 -9.24 24.44 16.70
CA VAL A 754 -8.18 24.59 17.70
C VAL A 754 -6.84 24.79 17.02
N GLU A 755 -5.97 25.54 17.70
CA GLU A 755 -4.56 25.67 17.35
C GLU A 755 -3.76 25.15 18.54
N VAL A 756 -2.89 24.17 18.28
CA VAL A 756 -2.09 23.51 19.31
C VAL A 756 -0.62 23.79 19.04
N SER A 757 0.09 24.22 20.06
CA SER A 757 1.51 24.55 19.98
C SER A 757 2.28 24.00 21.19
N LEU A 758 3.61 24.03 21.09
CA LEU A 758 4.52 23.57 22.13
C LEU A 758 5.29 24.75 22.74
N ASN A 759 5.45 24.76 24.07
CA ASN A 759 6.25 25.74 24.77
C ASN A 759 7.31 25.05 25.67
N PRO A 760 8.62 25.24 25.40
CA PRO A 760 9.18 25.94 24.23
C PRO A 760 8.90 25.20 22.91
N PRO A 761 8.96 25.88 21.74
CA PRO A 761 8.76 25.25 20.44
C PRO A 761 9.87 24.24 20.11
N LEU A 762 9.66 23.42 19.09
CA LEU A 762 10.71 22.55 18.56
C LEU A 762 11.86 23.35 17.95
N ARG A 763 13.02 22.70 17.84
CA ARG A 763 14.12 23.21 17.04
C ARG A 763 13.82 22.90 15.57
N GLU A 764 13.97 23.91 14.73
CA GLU A 764 13.79 23.77 13.29
C GLU A 764 14.73 22.68 12.72
N SER A 765 14.16 21.79 11.89
CA SER A 765 14.89 20.69 11.27
C SER A 765 15.55 21.11 9.95
N PHE A 766 14.89 21.98 9.18
CA PHE A 766 15.37 22.56 7.93
C PHE A 766 14.57 23.82 7.58
N GLU A 767 15.13 24.70 6.76
CA GLU A 767 14.42 25.87 6.23
C GLU A 767 13.35 25.45 5.20
N ILE A 768 12.17 26.06 5.27
CA ILE A 768 11.12 25.90 4.25
C ILE A 768 11.34 26.95 3.17
N ASN A 769 12.06 26.57 2.12
CA ASN A 769 12.32 27.43 0.97
C ASN A 769 11.25 27.33 -0.13
N ASP A 770 11.20 28.36 -0.97
CA ASP A 770 10.41 28.48 -2.18
C ASP A 770 11.18 29.25 -3.28
N LEU A 771 10.54 29.46 -4.44
CA LEU A 771 11.18 30.15 -5.57
C LEU A 771 11.64 31.58 -5.23
N TRP A 772 10.88 32.29 -4.40
CA TRP A 772 11.16 33.68 -4.06
C TRP A 772 12.19 33.79 -2.94
N SER A 773 12.16 32.90 -1.93
CA SER A 773 13.21 32.85 -0.91
C SER A 773 14.59 32.65 -1.52
N ASP A 774 14.69 31.77 -2.53
CA ASP A 774 15.98 31.38 -3.10
C ASP A 774 16.46 32.31 -4.23
N PHE A 775 15.53 32.85 -5.04
CA PHE A 775 15.89 33.57 -6.27
C PHE A 775 15.38 35.01 -6.36
N SER A 776 14.71 35.58 -5.36
CA SER A 776 14.18 36.95 -5.44
C SER A 776 15.20 37.97 -5.92
N VAL A 777 16.43 37.95 -5.39
CA VAL A 777 17.51 38.87 -5.81
C VAL A 777 17.85 38.68 -7.28
N LEU A 778 18.04 37.43 -7.73
CA LEU A 778 18.37 37.12 -9.12
C LEU A 778 17.23 37.51 -10.07
N ILE A 779 15.98 37.16 -9.73
CA ILE A 779 14.79 37.51 -10.51
C ILE A 779 14.66 39.04 -10.63
N LEU A 780 14.86 39.79 -9.54
CA LEU A 780 14.81 41.25 -9.56
C LEU A 780 15.95 41.82 -10.42
N THR A 781 17.18 41.31 -10.29
CA THR A 781 18.32 41.75 -11.12
C THR A 781 18.09 41.48 -12.61
N PHE A 782 17.66 40.27 -12.97
CA PHE A 782 17.35 39.93 -14.36
C PHE A 782 16.19 40.76 -14.90
N SER A 783 15.15 40.99 -14.10
CA SER A 783 14.02 41.84 -14.49
C SER A 783 14.48 43.28 -14.73
N MET A 784 15.31 43.85 -13.83
CA MET A 784 15.88 45.19 -14.01
C MET A 784 16.73 45.28 -15.28
N VAL A 785 17.59 44.30 -15.55
CA VAL A 785 18.42 44.25 -16.77
C VAL A 785 17.55 44.11 -18.00
N PHE A 786 16.54 43.22 -17.97
CA PHE A 786 15.60 43.03 -19.06
C PHE A 786 14.81 44.30 -19.36
N PHE A 787 14.24 44.97 -18.34
CA PHE A 787 13.54 46.24 -18.51
C PHE A 787 14.46 47.35 -19.00
N ALA A 788 15.71 47.41 -18.52
CA ALA A 788 16.70 48.37 -19.01
C ALA A 788 17.02 48.15 -20.50
N ILE A 789 17.23 46.89 -20.92
CA ILE A 789 17.44 46.53 -22.33
C ILE A 789 16.18 46.84 -23.15
N PHE A 790 15.01 46.45 -22.67
CA PHE A 790 13.73 46.69 -23.34
C PHE A 790 13.45 48.19 -23.52
N TRP A 791 13.69 49.00 -22.48
CA TRP A 791 13.58 50.46 -22.57
C TRP A 791 14.62 51.05 -23.50
N TYR A 792 15.86 50.57 -23.48
CA TYR A 792 16.87 50.99 -24.44
C TYR A 792 16.41 50.77 -25.88
N TRP A 793 15.77 49.63 -26.18
CA TRP A 793 15.26 49.32 -27.53
C TRP A 793 13.99 50.09 -27.91
N ILE A 794 13.09 50.37 -26.97
CA ILE A 794 11.88 51.17 -27.21
C ILE A 794 12.20 52.67 -27.38
N LEU A 795 13.13 53.18 -26.57
CA LEU A 795 13.52 54.59 -26.58
C LEU A 795 14.59 54.92 -27.62
N LYS A 796 15.08 53.91 -28.35
CA LYS A 796 16.01 54.12 -29.46
C LYS A 796 15.27 54.86 -30.58
N PRO A 797 15.67 56.09 -30.95
CA PRO A 797 15.05 56.79 -32.06
C PRO A 797 15.22 55.98 -33.35
N PRO A 798 14.22 55.97 -34.27
CA PRO A 798 14.36 55.29 -35.55
C PRO A 798 15.55 55.89 -36.31
N ALA A 799 16.40 55.01 -36.84
CA ALA A 799 17.57 55.38 -37.63
C ALA A 799 17.17 55.85 -39.04
#